data_AF-K1WL28-F1
#
_entry.id   AF-K1WL28-F1
#
_cell.length_a   1.000
_cell.length_b   1.000
_cell.length_c   1.000
_cell.angle_alpha   90.00
_cell.angle_beta   90.00
_cell.angle_gamma   90.00
#
_symmetry.space_group_name_H-M   'P 1'
#
loop_
_entity.id
_entity.type
_entity.pdbx_description
1 polymer ?
#
loop_
_entity_poly.entity_id
_entity_poly.type
_entity_poly.pdbx_seq_one_letter_code
_entity_poly.pdbx_strand_id
1 'polypeptide(L)'
;MAEPVVETARGDAATHRRDALLPTPDRESTDSGRESLDAFLAGDELLGDHTAAREFAVVAGETRWWKIYSLHFLFMWNIRTFEYVSLQRFPIVLRPLQYGALHPAPLIHIISCAYRCSGIVSTLSSILFASSVGSWIDKSNNRTTPLRISIIVNHGAIVLTYVAWILWPAVADHDSTFARNILFVAILVLDILQVLSATGNSLSLSRDCIPVLTDATSPHTLTQVNAVIARVNLFCKIASPSLLPIIVNAYSRSTWISIIALSTVVVWTAEMYCLSHVSRENPRLTLPKDQDLLLDGALEGEVYGHEAPLISKAHSLLYEGPAFRLRHFFSIAVWPASITMAFLYLTVLVYSAALITYLLHSGVPLSVVTLARTSGSLMGFVATFTTPVVGRYLTGRLPAGSANGTITRKLSSWGITGQFLALIPVVFVLWNLSPSAPTESSSTTSTASQVSIRTMFTLFGFLSLSRLFHWTYSLMEQEIEQSEVPASQRSTFSGTGESLRSCFDLAHWTATVVWSRPEEFKGLAGATGRGGAGRDVYELRHLVQWPPILPLARLMGIYGTGADGGAIPCESQILGKKTPFAEEFCHALLYISLREQQKVVWQLSIMLFETRKDATTAVGLAAALIIIWASLIKIRGPGLFYEPQPSLELLAGDDSRFLHQAMNVEFPAPIDYEPIREVCTRHPSNFRPGLVFTCEEQHGGVGMVRNQILKCIRYAIHGGAAVVIPSMAKRNPGNISDIETSNEVPLEHMFDRKAFIDHLTKACPGMRLYHRVEDFPFYNQRAGEPLSLRGDQFEPDHPRTGLQQPQKWRRFFDTWLEQQQVMISSKAPVHVKIEQTYIEYPVHHDSTAFAAEFGKILSFRRDTQALAARVLYQLKQQFSLPIDPRKAINPDAFYGAHLRLERDAVWAWDPEHWRFSRMQDQFEQQFQNIMRTNLRIVYVASGNQTVVDLFAQYLDKRIAEESKVAPDGSLAPRNVTVVTKYDLLTGHDRDRLEAMGFDQQGLVDFLIMFKASAFMGVAHSSFPWTVALRRHELSQYPEYANLGSDILQDEYSTIMGTRADYPYVDPFEFGLWPEIRPTPNAIAQWTHGVVDYVRSVPARPADERAPARYIAVQ
;
A
#
# COMPACT_ATOMS: atom_id res chain seq x y z
N MET A 1 -61.58 -40.49 18.65
CA MET A 1 -62.39 -41.17 19.69
C MET A 1 -61.63 -41.06 21.01
N ALA A 2 -62.33 -41.07 22.15
CA ALA A 2 -61.80 -41.18 23.52
C ALA A 2 -60.90 -40.04 24.07
N GLU A 3 -61.52 -39.19 24.91
CA GLU A 3 -61.01 -38.59 26.18
C GLU A 3 -60.97 -39.64 27.33
N PRO A 4 -60.74 -39.33 28.64
CA PRO A 4 -60.32 -38.09 29.37
C PRO A 4 -58.92 -38.26 30.04
N VAL A 5 -58.44 -37.80 31.23
CA VAL A 5 -58.86 -37.17 32.54
C VAL A 5 -57.63 -36.39 33.10
N VAL A 6 -57.58 -35.22 33.79
CA VAL A 6 -58.51 -34.22 34.41
C VAL A 6 -58.81 -34.34 35.93
N GLU A 7 -58.02 -33.68 36.82
CA GLU A 7 -58.31 -33.08 38.18
C GLU A 7 -56.96 -32.54 38.78
N THR A 8 -56.71 -31.32 39.32
CA THR A 8 -57.25 -30.45 40.42
C THR A 8 -56.86 -30.91 41.85
N ALA A 9 -56.64 -30.08 42.91
CA ALA A 9 -56.87 -28.64 43.20
C ALA A 9 -55.80 -28.12 44.25
N ARG A 10 -55.38 -26.84 44.39
CA ARG A 10 -56.01 -25.57 44.89
C ARG A 10 -55.96 -25.37 46.43
N GLY A 11 -55.52 -24.18 46.92
CA GLY A 11 -55.64 -23.74 48.34
C GLY A 11 -54.84 -22.45 48.69
N ASP A 12 -55.38 -21.58 49.56
CA ASP A 12 -54.94 -20.17 49.74
C ASP A 12 -54.59 -19.76 51.20
N ALA A 13 -53.67 -18.77 51.33
CA ALA A 13 -53.50 -17.68 52.32
C ALA A 13 -53.83 -17.81 53.86
N ALA A 14 -52.94 -17.27 54.73
CA ALA A 14 -53.14 -15.98 55.48
C ALA A 14 -52.50 -15.83 56.90
N THR A 15 -51.68 -14.77 57.07
CA THR A 15 -51.57 -13.82 58.24
C THR A 15 -51.09 -14.18 59.68
N HIS A 16 -50.10 -13.38 60.16
CA HIS A 16 -50.09 -12.47 61.35
C HIS A 16 -49.28 -12.72 62.68
N ARG A 17 -48.73 -11.60 63.20
CA ARG A 17 -48.25 -11.22 64.57
C ARG A 17 -46.78 -11.53 64.96
N ARG A 18 -45.92 -10.54 65.32
CA ARG A 18 -45.77 -9.61 66.51
C ARG A 18 -44.91 -10.24 67.64
N ASP A 19 -44.05 -9.55 68.41
CA ASP A 19 -43.54 -8.15 68.40
C ASP A 19 -42.18 -8.01 69.15
N ALA A 20 -41.48 -6.91 68.88
CA ALA A 20 -40.33 -6.22 69.52
C ALA A 20 -39.66 -6.69 70.85
N LEU A 21 -38.34 -6.37 70.98
CA LEU A 21 -37.78 -5.52 72.06
C LEU A 21 -36.30 -5.09 71.81
N LEU A 22 -35.88 -3.98 72.43
CA LEU A 22 -34.53 -3.36 72.41
C LEU A 22 -34.08 -3.01 73.84
N PRO A 23 -32.77 -2.83 74.12
CA PRO A 23 -32.28 -1.45 74.37
C PRO A 23 -30.80 -1.14 73.95
N THR A 24 -30.52 0.15 73.82
CA THR A 24 -29.21 0.86 73.74
C THR A 24 -29.04 1.73 75.03
N PRO A 25 -27.94 2.50 75.34
CA PRO A 25 -26.85 3.13 74.54
C PRO A 25 -25.43 2.68 75.03
N ASP A 26 -24.28 3.37 74.88
CA ASP A 26 -23.93 4.75 74.48
C ASP A 26 -22.52 4.88 73.83
N ARG A 27 -22.28 6.03 73.18
CA ARG A 27 -21.01 6.73 72.85
C ARG A 27 -19.91 6.17 71.94
N GLU A 28 -19.78 6.85 70.79
CA GLU A 28 -18.59 7.60 70.26
C GLU A 28 -17.22 6.87 70.17
N SER A 29 -16.49 6.88 69.04
CA SER A 29 -16.71 7.45 67.69
C SER A 29 -15.73 6.89 66.62
N THR A 30 -16.01 7.12 65.32
CA THR A 30 -15.16 6.90 64.11
C THR A 30 -14.66 5.45 63.87
N ASP A 31 -15.16 4.68 62.88
CA ASP A 31 -15.19 4.87 61.40
C ASP A 31 -13.81 4.65 60.72
N SER A 32 -13.64 3.78 59.71
CA SER A 32 -14.54 2.79 59.09
C SER A 32 -13.75 1.57 58.56
N GLY A 33 -14.37 0.38 58.60
CA GLY A 33 -13.80 -0.85 58.03
C GLY A 33 -14.85 -1.96 57.94
N ARG A 34 -15.03 -2.54 56.75
CA ARG A 34 -16.07 -3.55 56.47
C ARG A 34 -15.50 -4.72 55.67
N GLU A 35 -14.62 -5.47 56.31
CA GLU A 35 -14.03 -6.70 55.77
C GLU A 35 -15.00 -7.91 55.89
N SER A 36 -14.63 -9.02 55.24
CA SER A 36 -15.23 -10.35 55.37
C SER A 36 -16.65 -10.53 54.80
N LEU A 37 -16.73 -10.66 53.47
CA LEU A 37 -17.68 -11.60 52.83
C LEU A 37 -16.97 -12.57 51.86
N ASP A 38 -15.65 -12.72 52.03
CA ASP A 38 -14.74 -13.38 51.08
C ASP A 38 -14.69 -14.92 51.22
N ALA A 39 -15.59 -15.50 52.02
CA ALA A 39 -15.48 -16.87 52.53
C ALA A 39 -16.36 -17.92 51.81
N PHE A 40 -16.97 -17.61 50.66
CA PHE A 40 -17.88 -18.55 49.97
C PHE A 40 -17.87 -18.55 48.43
N LEU A 41 -16.83 -17.97 47.79
CA LEU A 41 -16.65 -18.03 46.32
C LEU A 41 -15.24 -18.50 45.97
N ALA A 42 -14.96 -19.78 46.22
CA ALA A 42 -13.74 -20.46 45.80
C ALA A 42 -14.12 -21.81 45.15
N GLY A 43 -14.05 -21.88 43.81
CA GLY A 43 -14.49 -23.07 43.07
C GLY A 43 -14.72 -22.88 41.57
N ASP A 44 -13.89 -22.11 40.88
CA ASP A 44 -13.90 -22.03 39.40
C ASP A 44 -12.48 -21.78 38.85
N GLU A 45 -11.83 -22.83 38.36
CA GLU A 45 -10.49 -22.78 37.74
C GLU A 45 -10.57 -23.11 36.23
N LEU A 46 -11.05 -22.18 35.39
CA LEU A 46 -10.73 -22.21 33.95
C LEU A 46 -10.83 -20.86 33.20
N LEU A 47 -10.43 -19.74 33.82
CA LEU A 47 -10.52 -18.40 33.19
C LEU A 47 -9.19 -17.61 33.24
N GLY A 48 -8.12 -18.23 32.74
CA GLY A 48 -6.73 -17.78 32.88
C GLY A 48 -6.04 -17.12 31.68
N ASP A 49 -6.75 -16.55 30.71
CA ASP A 49 -6.12 -15.96 29.49
C ASP A 49 -6.62 -14.55 29.09
N HIS A 50 -7.31 -13.85 29.98
CA HIS A 50 -7.72 -12.44 29.77
C HIS A 50 -7.10 -11.46 30.79
N THR A 51 -6.53 -11.97 31.87
CA THR A 51 -5.64 -11.22 32.77
C THR A 51 -4.24 -11.08 32.18
N ALA A 52 -3.64 -12.17 31.66
CA ALA A 52 -2.29 -12.16 31.10
C ALA A 52 -2.09 -11.09 30.01
N ALA A 53 -3.00 -10.99 29.04
CA ALA A 53 -2.96 -9.96 27.99
C ALA A 53 -3.05 -8.51 28.55
N ARG A 54 -3.68 -8.31 29.71
CA ARG A 54 -3.74 -7.01 30.41
C ARG A 54 -2.51 -6.75 31.27
N GLU A 55 -1.94 -7.75 31.93
CA GLU A 55 -0.71 -7.60 32.73
C GLU A 55 0.53 -7.38 31.84
N PHE A 56 0.64 -8.08 30.70
CA PHE A 56 1.74 -7.83 29.75
C PHE A 56 1.71 -6.43 29.13
N ALA A 57 0.56 -5.75 29.10
CA ALA A 57 0.46 -4.35 28.69
C ALA A 57 1.03 -3.36 29.73
N VAL A 58 1.16 -3.76 31.01
CA VAL A 58 1.57 -2.88 32.12
C VAL A 58 3.10 -2.82 32.29
N VAL A 59 3.85 -3.78 31.75
CA VAL A 59 5.31 -3.93 32.00
C VAL A 59 6.19 -3.34 30.88
N ALA A 60 5.61 -2.81 29.81
CA ALA A 60 6.34 -2.24 28.66
C ALA A 60 6.94 -0.85 28.94
N GLY A 61 8.06 -0.81 29.68
CA GLY A 61 8.81 0.42 29.94
C GLY A 61 9.43 1.08 28.69
N GLU A 62 9.73 2.38 28.78
CA GLU A 62 10.20 3.18 27.63
C GLU A 62 11.46 2.61 26.94
N THR A 63 11.40 2.50 25.61
CA THR A 63 12.53 2.05 24.76
C THR A 63 13.76 2.94 24.95
N ARG A 64 14.81 2.39 25.58
CA ARG A 64 16.07 3.09 25.85
C ARG A 64 16.94 3.19 24.58
N TRP A 65 16.53 4.08 23.67
CA TRP A 65 17.09 4.25 22.31
C TRP A 65 18.61 4.28 22.22
N TRP A 66 19.31 4.84 23.21
CA TRP A 66 20.77 4.87 23.21
C TRP A 66 21.40 3.47 23.11
N LYS A 67 20.77 2.42 23.66
CA LYS A 67 21.27 1.03 23.57
C LYS A 67 21.20 0.47 22.15
N ILE A 68 20.13 0.82 21.42
CA ILE A 68 19.95 0.45 20.01
C ILE A 68 20.98 1.20 19.15
N TYR A 69 21.23 2.48 19.44
CA TYR A 69 22.28 3.26 18.77
C TYR A 69 23.69 2.73 19.09
N SER A 70 23.96 2.27 20.31
CA SER A 70 25.23 1.60 20.66
C SER A 70 25.41 0.27 19.93
N LEU A 71 24.36 -0.57 19.85
CA LEU A 71 24.38 -1.83 19.10
C LEU A 71 24.67 -1.58 17.61
N HIS A 72 24.01 -0.59 17.00
CA HIS A 72 24.26 -0.21 15.61
C HIS A 72 25.66 0.40 15.41
N PHE A 73 26.13 1.23 16.34
CA PHE A 73 27.46 1.85 16.28
C PHE A 73 28.58 0.80 16.25
N LEU A 74 28.52 -0.18 17.16
CA LEU A 74 29.50 -1.28 17.22
C LEU A 74 29.57 -2.04 15.88
N PHE A 75 28.43 -2.45 15.35
CA PHE A 75 28.34 -3.21 14.11
C PHE A 75 28.87 -2.42 12.91
N MET A 76 28.44 -1.16 12.76
CA MET A 76 28.90 -0.29 11.68
C MET A 76 30.37 0.12 11.84
N TRP A 77 30.88 0.26 13.06
CA TRP A 77 32.31 0.52 13.32
C TRP A 77 33.18 -0.63 12.81
N ASN A 78 32.79 -1.87 13.10
CA ASN A 78 33.52 -3.06 12.69
C ASN A 78 33.48 -3.25 11.16
N ILE A 79 32.30 -3.08 10.53
CA ILE A 79 32.17 -3.15 9.06
C ILE A 79 33.01 -2.08 8.36
N ARG A 80 32.95 -0.80 8.78
CA ARG A 80 33.77 0.26 8.16
C ARG A 80 35.27 0.03 8.37
N THR A 81 35.63 -0.63 9.47
CA THR A 81 37.02 -1.05 9.75
C THR A 81 37.47 -2.18 8.83
N PHE A 82 36.64 -3.21 8.61
CA PHE A 82 36.94 -4.26 7.65
C PHE A 82 37.00 -3.73 6.21
N GLU A 83 36.03 -2.90 5.80
CA GLU A 83 35.99 -2.21 4.50
C GLU A 83 37.29 -1.43 4.24
N TYR A 84 37.76 -0.63 5.20
CA TYR A 84 39.02 0.10 5.03
C TYR A 84 40.23 -0.84 4.88
N VAL A 85 40.32 -1.87 5.72
CA VAL A 85 41.48 -2.78 5.75
C VAL A 85 41.53 -3.68 4.52
N SER A 86 40.40 -4.19 4.02
CA SER A 86 40.36 -5.03 2.81
C SER A 86 40.85 -4.27 1.58
N LEU A 87 40.35 -3.03 1.40
CA LEU A 87 40.76 -2.12 0.33
C LEU A 87 42.26 -1.80 0.39
N GLN A 88 42.82 -1.58 1.59
CA GLN A 88 44.25 -1.27 1.74
C GLN A 88 45.16 -2.51 1.54
N ARG A 89 44.67 -3.72 1.83
CA ARG A 89 45.52 -4.92 1.91
C ARG A 89 45.61 -5.73 0.62
N PHE A 90 44.56 -5.79 -0.21
CA PHE A 90 44.59 -6.51 -1.50
C PHE A 90 45.83 -6.16 -2.38
N PRO A 91 46.23 -4.88 -2.52
CA PRO A 91 47.45 -4.49 -3.25
C PRO A 91 48.78 -4.99 -2.64
N ILE A 92 48.79 -5.38 -1.36
CA ILE A 92 49.98 -5.79 -0.61
C ILE A 92 50.09 -7.32 -0.56
N VAL A 93 48.96 -8.04 -0.53
CA VAL A 93 48.89 -9.52 -0.58
C VAL A 93 49.50 -10.07 -1.87
N LEU A 94 49.39 -9.33 -2.98
CA LEU A 94 49.94 -9.69 -4.29
C LEU A 94 51.38 -9.22 -4.54
N ARG A 95 52.00 -8.47 -3.60
CA ARG A 95 53.38 -7.98 -3.73
C ARG A 95 54.46 -9.08 -3.90
N PRO A 96 54.32 -10.33 -3.42
CA PRO A 96 55.32 -11.38 -3.66
C PRO A 96 55.58 -11.69 -5.15
N LEU A 97 54.62 -11.41 -6.04
CA LEU A 97 54.79 -11.58 -7.49
C LEU A 97 55.84 -10.63 -8.12
N GLN A 98 56.35 -9.65 -7.36
CA GLN A 98 57.22 -8.59 -7.84
C GLN A 98 58.69 -9.00 -8.06
N TYR A 99 59.11 -10.20 -7.63
CA TYR A 99 60.51 -10.65 -7.64
C TYR A 99 60.85 -11.73 -8.70
N GLY A 100 59.99 -11.97 -9.70
CA GLY A 100 60.12 -13.09 -10.64
C GLY A 100 60.36 -12.78 -12.13
N ALA A 101 60.11 -11.56 -12.64
CA ALA A 101 60.10 -11.30 -14.08
C ALA A 101 60.58 -9.90 -14.50
N LEU A 102 61.32 -9.83 -15.61
CA LEU A 102 62.08 -8.65 -16.06
C LEU A 102 61.26 -7.63 -16.89
N HIS A 103 59.95 -7.48 -16.64
CA HIS A 103 59.08 -6.56 -17.39
C HIS A 103 58.08 -5.81 -16.47
N PRO A 104 58.14 -4.46 -16.37
CA PRO A 104 57.41 -3.70 -15.34
C PRO A 104 55.94 -3.35 -15.66
N ALA A 105 55.45 -3.59 -16.89
CA ALA A 105 54.13 -3.10 -17.33
C ALA A 105 52.90 -3.95 -16.91
N PRO A 106 52.86 -5.29 -17.10
CA PRO A 106 51.60 -6.03 -16.97
C PRO A 106 51.14 -6.27 -15.52
N LEU A 107 52.05 -6.22 -14.54
CA LEU A 107 51.73 -6.60 -13.15
C LEU A 107 50.74 -5.64 -12.46
N ILE A 108 50.81 -4.35 -12.79
CA ILE A 108 49.90 -3.32 -12.25
C ILE A 108 48.45 -3.60 -12.68
N HIS A 109 48.26 -4.07 -13.93
CA HIS A 109 46.94 -4.50 -14.41
C HIS A 109 46.40 -5.68 -13.60
N ILE A 110 47.23 -6.69 -13.27
CA ILE A 110 46.79 -7.88 -12.52
C ILE A 110 46.34 -7.51 -11.10
N ILE A 111 47.10 -6.69 -10.38
CA ILE A 111 46.74 -6.23 -9.02
C ILE A 111 45.47 -5.39 -9.05
N SER A 112 45.34 -4.50 -10.05
CA SER A 112 44.12 -3.71 -10.28
C SER A 112 42.93 -4.58 -10.70
N CYS A 113 43.16 -5.74 -11.32
CA CYS A 113 42.12 -6.70 -11.68
C CYS A 113 41.60 -7.45 -10.45
N ALA A 114 42.49 -7.99 -9.59
CA ALA A 114 42.09 -8.72 -8.39
C ALA A 114 41.26 -7.86 -7.41
N TYR A 115 41.61 -6.57 -7.27
CA TYR A 115 40.80 -5.59 -6.54
C TYR A 115 39.38 -5.47 -7.13
N ARG A 116 39.26 -5.36 -8.47
CA ARG A 116 37.96 -5.36 -9.15
C ARG A 116 37.23 -6.68 -8.97
N CYS A 117 37.91 -7.82 -8.93
CA CYS A 117 37.28 -9.14 -8.74
C CYS A 117 36.54 -9.26 -7.40
N SER A 118 37.13 -8.88 -6.25
CA SER A 118 36.41 -8.97 -4.96
C SER A 118 35.19 -8.04 -4.94
N GLY A 119 35.34 -6.80 -5.42
CA GLY A 119 34.22 -5.86 -5.55
C GLY A 119 33.10 -6.38 -6.45
N ILE A 120 33.44 -6.89 -7.64
CA ILE A 120 32.46 -7.46 -8.58
C ILE A 120 31.78 -8.72 -7.98
N VAL A 121 32.51 -9.60 -7.30
CA VAL A 121 31.94 -10.78 -6.63
C VAL A 121 30.99 -10.38 -5.49
N SER A 122 31.36 -9.38 -4.69
CA SER A 122 30.49 -8.77 -3.67
C SER A 122 29.20 -8.20 -4.28
N THR A 123 29.30 -7.33 -5.29
CA THR A 123 28.15 -6.73 -5.98
C THR A 123 27.26 -7.80 -6.64
N LEU A 124 27.84 -8.78 -7.34
CA LEU A 124 27.09 -9.91 -7.92
C LEU A 124 26.38 -10.74 -6.86
N SER A 125 27.00 -11.00 -5.70
CA SER A 125 26.34 -11.71 -4.61
C SER A 125 25.13 -10.93 -4.05
N SER A 126 25.22 -9.61 -3.99
CA SER A 126 24.11 -8.74 -3.56
C SER A 126 22.98 -8.69 -4.60
N ILE A 127 23.31 -8.66 -5.91
CA ILE A 127 22.34 -8.80 -7.00
C ILE A 127 21.57 -10.12 -6.89
N LEU A 128 22.26 -11.23 -6.62
CA LEU A 128 21.65 -12.56 -6.59
C LEU A 128 20.89 -12.87 -5.28
N PHE A 129 21.38 -12.40 -4.13
CA PHE A 129 20.95 -12.92 -2.84
C PHE A 129 20.36 -11.88 -1.86
N ALA A 130 20.49 -10.57 -2.06
CA ALA A 130 19.93 -9.59 -1.10
C ALA A 130 18.38 -9.68 -1.00
N SER A 131 17.69 -9.92 -2.12
CA SER A 131 16.26 -10.23 -2.15
C SER A 131 15.90 -11.50 -1.35
N SER A 132 16.74 -12.54 -1.41
CA SER A 132 16.55 -13.80 -0.68
C SER A 132 16.84 -13.65 0.83
N VAL A 133 17.86 -12.86 1.20
CA VAL A 133 18.14 -12.47 2.60
C VAL A 133 16.96 -11.68 3.18
N GLY A 134 16.35 -10.78 2.41
CA GLY A 134 15.11 -10.11 2.78
C GLY A 134 13.97 -11.09 3.10
N SER A 135 13.73 -12.07 2.21
CA SER A 135 12.69 -13.08 2.42
C SER A 135 12.95 -14.00 3.62
N TRP A 136 14.22 -14.32 3.91
CA TRP A 136 14.62 -15.05 5.12
C TRP A 136 14.33 -14.27 6.41
N ILE A 137 14.56 -12.95 6.43
CA ILE A 137 14.23 -12.10 7.58
C ILE A 137 12.72 -12.06 7.79
N ASP A 138 11.95 -11.84 6.71
CA ASP A 138 10.49 -11.75 6.79
C ASP A 138 9.87 -13.08 7.26
N LYS A 139 10.28 -14.23 6.70
CA LYS A 139 9.82 -15.58 7.09
C LYS A 139 10.28 -16.06 8.48
N SER A 140 11.09 -15.30 9.23
CA SER A 140 11.62 -15.75 10.53
C SER A 140 10.63 -15.54 11.68
N ASN A 141 10.48 -16.55 12.54
CA ASN A 141 9.50 -16.53 13.64
C ASN A 141 9.66 -15.31 14.58
N ASN A 142 10.86 -14.81 14.83
CA ASN A 142 11.09 -13.65 15.72
C ASN A 142 12.24 -12.73 15.27
N ARG A 143 12.06 -11.42 15.52
CA ARG A 143 12.90 -10.34 14.98
C ARG A 143 14.35 -10.36 15.49
N THR A 144 14.56 -10.87 16.70
CA THR A 144 15.88 -11.02 17.31
C THR A 144 16.78 -12.05 16.60
N THR A 145 16.22 -13.10 15.98
CA THR A 145 17.03 -14.23 15.46
C THR A 145 17.81 -13.90 14.18
N PRO A 146 17.21 -13.29 13.13
CA PRO A 146 17.97 -12.84 11.96
C PRO A 146 19.09 -11.88 12.34
N LEU A 147 18.78 -10.88 13.19
CA LEU A 147 19.75 -9.89 13.66
C LEU A 147 20.93 -10.56 14.39
N ARG A 148 20.68 -11.55 15.25
CA ARG A 148 21.71 -12.34 15.94
C ARG A 148 22.56 -13.15 14.97
N ILE A 149 21.93 -13.85 14.02
CA ILE A 149 22.64 -14.71 13.05
C ILE A 149 23.49 -13.84 12.12
N SER A 150 22.97 -12.70 11.64
CA SER A 150 23.75 -11.75 10.85
C SER A 150 24.97 -11.20 11.60
N ILE A 151 24.86 -10.87 12.89
CA ILE A 151 26.01 -10.47 13.72
C ILE A 151 27.07 -11.58 13.80
N ILE A 152 26.64 -12.82 14.11
CA ILE A 152 27.52 -13.99 14.25
C ILE A 152 28.26 -14.31 12.94
N VAL A 153 27.54 -14.38 11.82
CA VAL A 153 28.11 -14.70 10.50
C VAL A 153 29.07 -13.59 10.03
N ASN A 154 28.71 -12.32 10.23
CA ASN A 154 29.55 -11.19 9.83
C ASN A 154 30.89 -11.18 10.60
N HIS A 155 30.83 -11.26 11.93
CA HIS A 155 32.03 -11.25 12.78
C HIS A 155 32.89 -12.50 12.57
N GLY A 156 32.27 -13.67 12.45
CA GLY A 156 32.98 -14.92 12.14
C GLY A 156 33.72 -14.83 10.80
N ALA A 157 33.06 -14.34 9.75
CA ALA A 157 33.68 -14.19 8.43
C ALA A 157 34.85 -13.18 8.44
N ILE A 158 34.70 -12.05 9.14
CA ILE A 158 35.75 -11.04 9.30
C ILE A 158 36.97 -11.60 10.05
N VAL A 159 36.76 -12.28 11.20
CA VAL A 159 37.86 -12.88 11.99
C VAL A 159 38.58 -13.97 11.19
N LEU A 160 37.86 -14.86 10.51
CA LEU A 160 38.45 -15.89 9.65
C LEU A 160 39.24 -15.27 8.48
N THR A 161 38.79 -14.15 7.92
CA THR A 161 39.52 -13.41 6.88
C THR A 161 40.81 -12.81 7.42
N TYR A 162 40.80 -12.22 8.62
CA TYR A 162 42.03 -11.74 9.27
C TYR A 162 43.02 -12.88 9.55
N VAL A 163 42.55 -14.06 9.98
CA VAL A 163 43.40 -15.25 10.16
C VAL A 163 44.00 -15.72 8.82
N ALA A 164 43.19 -15.83 7.77
CA ALA A 164 43.65 -16.17 6.42
C ALA A 164 44.73 -15.18 5.92
N TRP A 165 44.57 -13.89 6.21
CA TRP A 165 45.54 -12.85 5.87
C TRP A 165 46.83 -12.88 6.70
N ILE A 166 46.82 -13.46 7.91
CA ILE A 166 48.02 -13.73 8.72
C ILE A 166 48.75 -14.97 8.20
N LEU A 167 48.02 -16.01 7.78
CA LEU A 167 48.58 -17.26 7.26
C LEU A 167 49.12 -17.13 5.81
N TRP A 168 48.62 -16.17 5.03
CA TRP A 168 48.99 -15.99 3.62
C TRP A 168 50.50 -16.03 3.31
N PRO A 169 51.41 -15.36 4.05
CA PRO A 169 52.85 -15.43 3.79
C PRO A 169 53.40 -16.85 3.92
N ALA A 170 53.06 -17.56 5.00
CA ALA A 170 53.53 -18.93 5.24
C ALA A 170 53.02 -19.94 4.19
N VAL A 171 51.88 -19.66 3.56
CA VAL A 171 51.37 -20.45 2.41
C VAL A 171 52.04 -20.03 1.09
N ALA A 172 52.43 -18.77 0.94
CA ALA A 172 53.16 -18.27 -0.23
C ALA A 172 54.61 -18.77 -0.28
N ASP A 173 55.29 -18.83 0.87
CA ASP A 173 56.68 -19.29 1.01
C ASP A 173 56.85 -20.81 0.74
N HIS A 174 55.74 -21.57 0.72
CA HIS A 174 55.72 -23.03 0.54
C HIS A 174 55.55 -23.50 -0.92
N ASP A 175 55.56 -22.56 -1.88
CA ASP A 175 55.48 -22.73 -3.35
C ASP A 175 54.26 -23.54 -3.91
N SER A 176 53.37 -23.98 -3.02
CA SER A 176 52.15 -24.72 -3.38
C SER A 176 51.09 -23.81 -4.00
N THR A 177 51.11 -23.73 -5.34
CA THR A 177 50.10 -23.02 -6.14
C THR A 177 48.67 -23.47 -5.81
N PHE A 178 48.48 -24.75 -5.48
CA PHE A 178 47.18 -25.30 -5.07
C PHE A 178 46.70 -24.73 -3.72
N ALA A 179 47.56 -24.70 -2.70
CA ALA A 179 47.22 -24.16 -1.38
C ALA A 179 46.91 -22.65 -1.44
N ARG A 180 47.70 -21.89 -2.24
CA ARG A 180 47.46 -20.47 -2.50
C ARG A 180 46.09 -20.22 -3.15
N ASN A 181 45.70 -21.05 -4.12
CA ASN A 181 44.41 -20.93 -4.81
C ASN A 181 43.24 -21.27 -3.87
N ILE A 182 43.35 -22.31 -3.04
CA ILE A 182 42.33 -22.64 -2.02
C ILE A 182 42.17 -21.48 -1.03
N LEU A 183 43.27 -20.94 -0.50
CA LEU A 183 43.23 -19.83 0.46
C LEU A 183 42.59 -18.57 -0.15
N PHE A 184 42.83 -18.31 -1.44
CA PHE A 184 42.20 -17.21 -2.17
C PHE A 184 40.68 -17.42 -2.36
N VAL A 185 40.24 -18.61 -2.76
CA VAL A 185 38.81 -18.95 -2.88
C VAL A 185 38.11 -18.89 -1.52
N ALA A 186 38.75 -19.35 -0.45
CA ALA A 186 38.22 -19.23 0.92
C ALA A 186 38.01 -17.76 1.31
N ILE A 187 38.96 -16.87 1.02
CA ILE A 187 38.82 -15.42 1.26
C ILE A 187 37.62 -14.84 0.48
N LEU A 188 37.42 -15.22 -0.79
CA LEU A 188 36.25 -14.75 -1.58
C LEU A 188 34.92 -15.25 -1.01
N VAL A 189 34.84 -16.49 -0.51
CA VAL A 189 33.63 -17.02 0.13
C VAL A 189 33.34 -16.29 1.45
N LEU A 190 34.38 -15.97 2.24
CA LEU A 190 34.24 -15.17 3.45
C LEU A 190 33.81 -13.73 3.16
N ASP A 191 34.30 -13.12 2.07
CA ASP A 191 33.88 -11.79 1.59
C ASP A 191 32.37 -11.78 1.26
N ILE A 192 31.87 -12.78 0.52
CA ILE A 192 30.43 -12.96 0.24
C ILE A 192 29.62 -13.12 1.54
N LEU A 193 30.07 -13.97 2.47
CA LEU A 193 29.38 -14.18 3.74
C LEU A 193 29.35 -12.90 4.60
N GLN A 194 30.43 -12.12 4.59
CA GLN A 194 30.51 -10.82 5.25
C GLN A 194 29.52 -9.82 4.63
N VAL A 195 29.47 -9.71 3.31
CA VAL A 195 28.58 -8.77 2.60
C VAL A 195 27.10 -9.11 2.82
N LEU A 196 26.71 -10.37 2.63
CA LEU A 196 25.31 -10.78 2.78
C LEU A 196 24.82 -10.69 4.24
N SER A 197 25.69 -10.94 5.21
CA SER A 197 25.36 -10.76 6.63
C SER A 197 25.32 -9.29 7.07
N ALA A 198 26.13 -8.42 6.46
CA ALA A 198 26.03 -6.97 6.64
C ALA A 198 24.68 -6.43 6.15
N THR A 199 24.26 -6.83 4.94
CA THR A 199 22.93 -6.54 4.39
C THR A 199 21.82 -7.10 5.27
N GLY A 200 21.96 -8.34 5.74
CA GLY A 200 21.00 -8.99 6.64
C GLY A 200 20.77 -8.24 7.96
N ASN A 201 21.83 -7.78 8.62
CA ASN A 201 21.73 -6.95 9.82
C ASN A 201 21.06 -5.60 9.51
N SER A 202 21.52 -4.92 8.44
CA SER A 202 21.01 -3.60 8.04
C SER A 202 19.50 -3.63 7.79
N LEU A 203 19.01 -4.65 7.07
CA LEU A 203 17.59 -4.87 6.84
C LEU A 203 16.84 -5.23 8.13
N SER A 204 17.35 -6.21 8.89
CA SER A 204 16.72 -6.68 10.15
C SER A 204 16.53 -5.55 11.16
N LEU A 205 17.56 -4.73 11.36
CA LEU A 205 17.51 -3.61 12.30
C LEU A 205 16.69 -2.44 11.74
N SER A 206 17.01 -1.98 10.53
CA SER A 206 16.51 -0.71 10.01
C SER A 206 15.09 -0.80 9.46
N ARG A 207 14.71 -1.93 8.84
CA ARG A 207 13.42 -2.06 8.15
C ARG A 207 12.41 -2.84 9.03
N ASP A 208 12.82 -3.91 9.72
CA ASP A 208 11.92 -4.71 10.59
C ASP A 208 11.89 -4.21 12.06
N CYS A 209 13.03 -4.16 12.77
CA CYS A 209 13.04 -3.85 14.21
C CYS A 209 12.64 -2.41 14.56
N ILE A 210 13.20 -1.41 13.88
CA ILE A 210 13.00 0.01 14.25
C ILE A 210 11.52 0.44 14.19
N PRO A 211 10.74 0.18 13.13
CA PRO A 211 9.35 0.65 13.05
C PRO A 211 8.42 0.07 14.12
N VAL A 212 8.71 -1.14 14.64
CA VAL A 212 7.96 -1.78 15.74
C VAL A 212 8.23 -1.11 17.10
N LEU A 213 9.34 -0.39 17.21
CA LEU A 213 9.75 0.35 18.41
C LEU A 213 9.37 1.84 18.36
N THR A 214 9.12 2.40 17.17
CA THR A 214 8.63 3.79 16.95
C THR A 214 7.10 3.84 16.82
N ASP A 215 6.39 3.05 17.60
CA ASP A 215 4.93 2.99 17.65
C ASP A 215 4.32 4.33 18.12
N ALA A 216 3.01 4.52 17.97
CA ALA A 216 2.30 5.77 18.28
C ALA A 216 2.39 6.20 19.76
N THR A 217 2.80 5.30 20.65
CA THR A 217 3.06 5.57 22.07
C THR A 217 4.49 6.04 22.37
N SER A 218 5.39 6.11 21.38
CA SER A 218 6.80 6.43 21.57
C SER A 218 7.11 7.94 21.49
N PRO A 219 8.03 8.48 22.31
CA PRO A 219 8.32 9.92 22.36
C PRO A 219 9.18 10.43 21.18
N HIS A 220 9.64 9.56 20.28
CA HIS A 220 10.51 9.90 19.16
C HIS A 220 9.91 9.45 17.83
N THR A 221 9.64 10.39 16.92
CA THR A 221 9.12 10.05 15.59
C THR A 221 10.16 9.28 14.77
N LEU A 222 9.68 8.40 13.89
CA LEU A 222 10.49 7.56 13.01
C LEU A 222 11.62 8.32 12.28
N THR A 223 11.31 9.53 11.78
CA THR A 223 12.26 10.47 11.18
C THR A 223 13.46 10.79 12.07
N GLN A 224 13.25 10.95 13.37
CA GLN A 224 14.30 11.29 14.33
C GLN A 224 15.22 10.09 14.57
N VAL A 225 14.63 8.89 14.70
CA VAL A 225 15.37 7.63 14.88
C VAL A 225 16.20 7.31 13.64
N ASN A 226 15.61 7.35 12.45
CA ASN A 226 16.32 7.21 11.17
C ASN A 226 17.48 8.22 11.04
N ALA A 227 17.25 9.47 11.42
CA ALA A 227 18.28 10.50 11.41
C ALA A 227 19.41 10.25 12.44
N VAL A 228 19.17 9.60 13.58
CA VAL A 228 20.27 9.16 14.47
C VAL A 228 21.05 8.00 13.83
N ILE A 229 20.37 6.98 13.32
CA ILE A 229 20.99 5.81 12.67
C ILE A 229 21.87 6.24 11.49
N ALA A 230 21.40 7.14 10.64
CA ALA A 230 22.19 7.71 9.55
C ALA A 230 23.43 8.49 10.03
N ARG A 231 23.33 9.23 11.15
CA ARG A 231 24.49 9.90 11.78
C ARG A 231 25.54 8.93 12.27
N VAL A 232 25.13 7.82 12.89
CA VAL A 232 26.02 6.76 13.36
C VAL A 232 26.78 6.12 12.19
N ASN A 233 26.07 5.74 11.13
CA ASN A 233 26.67 5.20 9.90
C ASN A 233 27.66 6.20 9.24
N LEU A 234 27.27 7.47 9.10
CA LEU A 234 28.12 8.53 8.54
C LEU A 234 29.36 8.80 9.41
N PHE A 235 29.20 8.83 10.74
CA PHE A 235 30.32 8.98 11.66
C PHE A 235 31.32 7.83 11.53
N CYS A 236 30.86 6.57 11.57
CA CYS A 236 31.74 5.41 11.39
C CYS A 236 32.46 5.44 10.03
N LYS A 237 31.76 5.86 8.96
CA LYS A 237 32.34 5.95 7.59
C LYS A 237 33.42 7.02 7.45
N ILE A 238 33.48 8.02 8.32
CA ILE A 238 34.53 9.04 8.35
C ILE A 238 35.62 8.67 9.38
N ALA A 239 35.23 8.30 10.59
CA ALA A 239 36.14 8.10 11.72
C ALA A 239 37.05 6.88 11.56
N SER A 240 36.52 5.73 11.11
CA SER A 240 37.31 4.50 10.98
C SER A 240 38.44 4.65 9.93
N PRO A 241 38.19 5.10 8.68
CA PRO A 241 39.25 5.41 7.71
C PRO A 241 40.23 6.52 8.11
N SER A 242 39.89 7.35 9.10
CA SER A 242 40.77 8.42 9.61
C SER A 242 41.73 7.93 10.71
N LEU A 243 41.32 6.95 11.51
CA LEU A 243 42.07 6.44 12.66
C LEU A 243 42.92 5.20 12.34
N LEU A 244 42.45 4.33 11.44
CA LEU A 244 43.17 3.13 11.02
C LEU A 244 44.54 3.39 10.37
N PRO A 245 44.77 4.45 9.56
CA PRO A 245 46.12 4.76 9.04
C PRO A 245 47.17 4.91 10.15
N ILE A 246 46.77 5.42 11.32
CA ILE A 246 47.67 5.62 12.47
C ILE A 246 48.12 4.25 13.00
N ILE A 247 47.19 3.32 13.18
CA ILE A 247 47.46 1.96 13.68
C ILE A 247 48.29 1.17 12.65
N VAL A 248 47.94 1.24 11.36
CA VAL A 248 48.64 0.51 10.28
C VAL A 248 50.07 1.02 10.07
N ASN A 249 50.33 2.31 10.29
CA ASN A 249 51.67 2.89 10.19
C ASN A 249 52.52 2.71 11.46
N ALA A 250 51.91 2.59 12.64
CA ALA A 250 52.62 2.49 13.92
C ALA A 250 53.12 1.07 14.26
N TYR A 251 52.57 0.02 13.65
CA TYR A 251 52.78 -1.37 14.05
C TYR A 251 53.17 -2.29 12.88
N SER A 252 53.83 -3.41 13.18
CA SER A 252 54.18 -4.42 12.16
C SER A 252 52.93 -5.03 11.50
N ARG A 253 53.08 -5.57 10.28
CA ARG A 253 51.98 -6.19 9.54
C ARG A 253 51.23 -7.24 10.36
N SER A 254 51.92 -8.12 11.08
CA SER A 254 51.26 -9.14 11.91
C SER A 254 50.57 -8.50 13.12
N THR A 255 51.29 -7.60 13.79
CA THR A 255 50.83 -6.91 15.01
C THR A 255 49.52 -6.14 14.80
N TRP A 256 49.40 -5.32 13.74
CA TRP A 256 48.17 -4.55 13.56
C TRP A 256 46.97 -5.41 13.16
N ILE A 257 47.14 -6.51 12.42
CA ILE A 257 46.01 -7.42 12.13
C ILE A 257 45.53 -8.06 13.42
N SER A 258 46.45 -8.54 14.27
CA SER A 258 46.10 -9.15 15.55
C SER A 258 45.40 -8.15 16.48
N ILE A 259 45.81 -6.89 16.50
CA ILE A 259 45.10 -5.81 17.22
C ILE A 259 43.67 -5.63 16.68
N ILE A 260 43.50 -5.52 15.36
CA ILE A 260 42.18 -5.30 14.76
C ILE A 260 41.29 -6.54 14.95
N ALA A 261 41.79 -7.74 14.71
CA ALA A 261 41.04 -9.00 14.90
C ALA A 261 40.62 -9.20 16.36
N LEU A 262 41.50 -8.88 17.32
CA LEU A 262 41.14 -8.86 18.74
C LEU A 262 40.05 -7.81 19.02
N SER A 263 40.15 -6.61 18.43
CA SER A 263 39.10 -5.59 18.58
C SER A 263 37.75 -6.04 17.98
N THR A 264 37.76 -6.74 16.85
CA THR A 264 36.57 -7.35 16.23
C THR A 264 35.94 -8.40 17.15
N VAL A 265 36.73 -9.22 17.85
CA VAL A 265 36.22 -10.19 18.84
C VAL A 265 35.65 -9.49 20.08
N VAL A 266 36.32 -8.46 20.59
CA VAL A 266 35.82 -7.66 21.74
C VAL A 266 34.51 -6.96 21.37
N VAL A 267 34.42 -6.33 20.20
CA VAL A 267 33.20 -5.73 19.65
C VAL A 267 32.09 -6.77 19.51
N TRP A 268 32.38 -7.96 18.97
CA TRP A 268 31.40 -9.05 18.85
C TRP A 268 30.81 -9.47 20.21
N THR A 269 31.64 -9.63 21.25
CA THR A 269 31.14 -9.95 22.59
C THR A 269 30.30 -8.83 23.20
N ALA A 270 30.67 -7.56 22.97
CA ALA A 270 29.89 -6.42 23.41
C ALA A 270 28.55 -6.30 22.67
N GLU A 271 28.51 -6.56 21.36
CA GLU A 271 27.26 -6.60 20.58
C GLU A 271 26.33 -7.72 21.04
N MET A 272 26.84 -8.93 21.26
CA MET A 272 26.04 -10.06 21.73
C MET A 272 25.43 -9.76 23.11
N TYR A 273 26.19 -9.12 24.01
CA TYR A 273 25.68 -8.64 25.29
C TYR A 273 24.62 -7.54 25.12
N CYS A 274 24.88 -6.51 24.31
CA CYS A 274 23.94 -5.42 24.01
C CYS A 274 22.64 -5.93 23.38
N LEU A 275 22.71 -6.84 22.41
CA LEU A 275 21.55 -7.46 21.78
C LEU A 275 20.75 -8.26 22.81
N SER A 276 21.40 -9.10 23.62
CA SER A 276 20.72 -9.82 24.71
C SER A 276 20.03 -8.89 25.70
N HIS A 277 20.60 -7.73 26.00
CA HIS A 277 19.98 -6.74 26.88
C HIS A 277 18.80 -6.01 26.21
N VAL A 278 18.94 -5.58 24.96
CA VAL A 278 17.88 -4.90 24.20
C VAL A 278 16.69 -5.84 23.97
N SER A 279 16.92 -7.10 23.59
CA SER A 279 15.85 -8.10 23.42
C SER A 279 15.12 -8.42 24.72
N ARG A 280 15.79 -8.38 25.89
CA ARG A 280 15.15 -8.57 27.20
C ARG A 280 14.31 -7.37 27.64
N GLU A 281 14.73 -6.14 27.33
CA GLU A 281 13.96 -4.92 27.65
C GLU A 281 12.79 -4.67 26.67
N ASN A 282 12.82 -5.25 25.46
CA ASN A 282 11.85 -4.97 24.40
C ASN A 282 11.19 -6.28 23.91
N PRO A 283 10.22 -6.84 24.65
CA PRO A 283 9.61 -8.14 24.31
C PRO A 283 8.96 -8.17 22.92
N ARG A 284 8.56 -7.02 22.36
CA ARG A 284 8.10 -6.86 20.97
C ARG A 284 9.10 -7.35 19.90
N LEU A 285 10.38 -7.52 20.25
CA LEU A 285 11.44 -8.06 19.36
C LEU A 285 11.68 -9.57 19.52
N THR A 286 11.22 -10.17 20.62
CA THR A 286 11.34 -11.60 20.91
C THR A 286 10.05 -12.36 20.68
N LEU A 287 8.90 -11.68 20.79
CA LEU A 287 7.58 -12.21 20.44
C LEU A 287 7.55 -12.72 18.98
N PRO A 288 6.69 -13.72 18.71
CA PRO A 288 6.43 -14.19 17.35
C PRO A 288 6.01 -13.06 16.41
N LYS A 289 6.36 -13.15 15.12
CA LYS A 289 5.87 -12.20 14.10
C LYS A 289 4.36 -12.32 13.90
N ASP A 290 3.86 -13.55 13.90
CA ASP A 290 2.45 -13.93 13.95
C ASP A 290 2.28 -14.97 15.05
N GLN A 291 1.22 -14.87 15.87
CA GLN A 291 0.87 -15.92 16.82
C GLN A 291 0.07 -17.06 16.15
N ASP A 292 -0.69 -16.74 15.09
CA ASP A 292 -1.52 -17.70 14.36
C ASP A 292 -0.69 -18.82 13.71
N LEU A 293 0.50 -18.49 13.18
CA LEU A 293 1.44 -19.45 12.58
C LEU A 293 2.04 -20.45 13.58
N LEU A 294 2.03 -20.15 14.88
CA LEU A 294 2.52 -21.10 15.89
C LEU A 294 1.49 -22.18 16.23
N LEU A 295 0.19 -21.94 16.00
CA LEU A 295 -0.84 -22.94 16.24
C LEU A 295 -0.76 -24.08 15.21
N ASP A 296 -0.52 -23.76 13.93
CA ASP A 296 -0.21 -24.75 12.89
C ASP A 296 1.17 -25.38 13.10
N GLY A 297 2.20 -24.57 13.41
CA GLY A 297 3.56 -25.08 13.63
C GLY A 297 3.70 -26.05 14.81
N ALA A 298 2.84 -25.93 15.84
CA ALA A 298 2.76 -26.88 16.93
C ALA A 298 2.13 -28.22 16.51
N LEU A 299 1.13 -28.19 15.60
CA LEU A 299 0.42 -29.37 15.12
C LEU A 299 1.23 -30.18 14.09
N GLU A 300 2.08 -29.54 13.28
CA GLU A 300 3.02 -30.27 12.41
C GLU A 300 4.23 -30.84 13.17
N GLY A 301 4.55 -30.27 14.34
CA GLY A 301 5.77 -30.58 15.11
C GLY A 301 5.90 -32.02 15.61
N GLU A 302 4.79 -32.74 15.83
CA GLU A 302 4.82 -34.13 16.31
C GLU A 302 4.82 -35.19 15.19
N VAL A 303 4.58 -34.83 13.92
CA VAL A 303 4.24 -35.81 12.88
C VAL A 303 5.40 -36.15 11.92
N TYR A 304 6.39 -35.26 11.73
CA TYR A 304 7.54 -35.51 10.84
C TYR A 304 8.90 -35.22 11.48
N GLY A 305 9.29 -36.09 12.42
CA GLY A 305 10.65 -36.17 12.94
C GLY A 305 11.68 -36.68 11.92
N HIS A 306 12.05 -35.84 10.95
CA HIS A 306 13.25 -36.04 10.11
C HIS A 306 13.93 -34.68 9.83
N GLU A 307 15.19 -34.55 10.25
CA GLU A 307 15.99 -33.35 10.00
C GLU A 307 16.37 -33.25 8.52
N ALA A 308 15.54 -32.55 7.73
CA ALA A 308 15.90 -32.19 6.36
C ALA A 308 17.23 -31.41 6.36
N PRO A 309 18.26 -31.86 5.60
CA PRO A 309 19.62 -31.34 5.72
C PRO A 309 19.68 -29.85 5.41
N LEU A 310 20.56 -29.14 6.13
CA LEU A 310 20.68 -27.67 6.10
C LEU A 310 20.79 -27.10 4.66
N ILE A 311 21.40 -27.87 3.75
CA ILE A 311 21.56 -27.55 2.32
C ILE A 311 20.21 -27.51 1.57
N SER A 312 19.25 -28.41 1.85
CA SER A 312 17.96 -28.41 1.13
C SER A 312 17.06 -27.25 1.56
N LYS A 313 17.05 -26.91 2.86
CA LYS A 313 16.39 -25.70 3.39
C LYS A 313 17.02 -24.42 2.83
N ALA A 314 18.34 -24.38 2.65
CA ALA A 314 19.02 -23.27 1.98
C ALA A 314 18.67 -23.21 0.47
N HIS A 315 18.54 -24.36 -0.20
CA HIS A 315 18.23 -24.44 -1.62
C HIS A 315 16.85 -23.84 -1.95
N SER A 316 15.79 -24.20 -1.22
CA SER A 316 14.46 -23.59 -1.44
C SER A 316 14.47 -22.08 -1.16
N LEU A 317 15.09 -21.64 -0.06
CA LEU A 317 15.23 -20.22 0.29
C LEU A 317 15.99 -19.38 -0.74
N LEU A 318 16.95 -19.96 -1.46
CA LEU A 318 17.66 -19.29 -2.54
C LEU A 318 16.86 -19.29 -3.85
N TYR A 319 16.35 -20.45 -4.27
CA TYR A 319 15.89 -20.69 -5.65
C TYR A 319 14.40 -20.47 -5.91
N GLU A 320 13.53 -20.40 -4.89
CA GLU A 320 12.11 -20.11 -5.10
C GLU A 320 11.91 -18.70 -5.64
N GLY A 321 11.74 -18.57 -6.96
CA GLY A 321 11.15 -17.39 -7.62
C GLY A 321 11.82 -16.03 -7.38
N PRO A 322 13.09 -15.80 -7.77
CA PRO A 322 13.63 -14.44 -7.85
C PRO A 322 12.79 -13.54 -8.78
N ALA A 323 12.28 -14.09 -9.88
CA ALA A 323 11.34 -13.39 -10.78
C ALA A 323 9.98 -13.09 -10.11
N PHE A 324 9.52 -13.94 -9.18
CA PHE A 324 8.32 -13.71 -8.38
C PHE A 324 8.53 -12.57 -7.38
N ARG A 325 9.66 -12.55 -6.65
CA ARG A 325 10.01 -11.44 -5.75
C ARG A 325 10.14 -10.12 -6.51
N LEU A 326 10.71 -10.14 -7.72
CA LEU A 326 10.79 -8.95 -8.59
C LEU A 326 9.40 -8.49 -9.07
N ARG A 327 8.54 -9.39 -9.55
CA ARG A 327 7.14 -9.07 -9.91
C ARG A 327 6.35 -8.50 -8.72
N HIS A 328 6.58 -9.04 -7.54
CA HIS A 328 5.95 -8.58 -6.30
C HIS A 328 6.46 -7.19 -5.85
N PHE A 329 7.76 -6.91 -5.97
CA PHE A 329 8.32 -5.58 -5.75
C PHE A 329 7.61 -4.52 -6.63
N PHE A 330 7.39 -4.81 -7.92
CA PHE A 330 6.62 -3.92 -8.81
C PHE A 330 5.11 -3.85 -8.50
N SER A 331 4.54 -4.80 -7.72
CA SER A 331 3.14 -4.74 -7.27
C SER A 331 2.92 -3.82 -6.07
N ILE A 332 3.98 -3.49 -5.32
CA ILE A 332 3.92 -2.58 -4.17
C ILE A 332 4.16 -1.15 -4.66
N ALA A 333 3.18 -0.26 -4.50
CA ALA A 333 3.17 1.08 -5.09
C ALA A 333 4.32 2.02 -4.65
N VAL A 334 5.08 1.63 -3.61
CA VAL A 334 6.32 2.31 -3.16
C VAL A 334 7.50 2.13 -4.13
N TRP A 335 7.44 1.18 -5.08
CA TRP A 335 8.54 0.84 -5.99
C TRP A 335 9.21 2.04 -6.71
N PRO A 336 8.52 3.13 -7.12
CA PRO A 336 9.18 4.24 -7.82
C PRO A 336 10.26 4.91 -6.97
N ALA A 337 10.06 5.04 -5.66
CA ALA A 337 11.06 5.63 -4.78
C ALA A 337 12.32 4.75 -4.68
N SER A 338 12.14 3.45 -4.44
CA SER A 338 13.26 2.50 -4.33
C SER A 338 14.05 2.40 -5.66
N ILE A 339 13.36 2.45 -6.81
CA ILE A 339 14.00 2.52 -8.13
C ILE A 339 14.69 3.86 -8.40
N THR A 340 14.10 5.00 -8.02
CA THR A 340 14.78 6.30 -8.16
C THR A 340 16.05 6.33 -7.30
N MET A 341 16.06 5.73 -6.11
CA MET A 341 17.29 5.56 -5.32
C MET A 341 18.32 4.69 -6.06
N ALA A 342 17.90 3.62 -6.72
CA ALA A 342 18.81 2.79 -7.54
C ALA A 342 19.40 3.55 -8.74
N PHE A 343 18.62 4.37 -9.46
CA PHE A 343 19.15 5.24 -10.51
C PHE A 343 20.23 6.23 -10.01
N LEU A 344 20.16 6.68 -8.76
CA LEU A 344 21.17 7.58 -8.19
C LEU A 344 22.54 6.91 -7.97
N TYR A 345 22.65 5.58 -7.98
CA TYR A 345 23.94 4.86 -7.94
C TYR A 345 24.67 4.90 -9.30
N LEU A 346 23.97 5.15 -10.41
CA LEU A 346 24.58 5.23 -11.73
C LEU A 346 25.50 6.47 -11.89
N THR A 347 25.35 7.49 -11.03
CA THR A 347 25.95 8.81 -11.27
C THR A 347 27.48 8.83 -11.12
N VAL A 348 28.17 9.39 -12.13
CA VAL A 348 29.59 9.75 -11.99
C VAL A 348 29.81 11.10 -11.31
N LEU A 349 28.73 11.89 -11.13
CA LEU A 349 28.74 13.23 -10.54
C LEU A 349 28.69 13.18 -9.00
N VAL A 350 29.61 12.41 -8.44
CA VAL A 350 29.92 12.25 -7.01
C VAL A 350 31.44 12.18 -6.88
N TYR A 351 32.00 12.21 -5.66
CA TYR A 351 33.45 12.04 -5.43
C TYR A 351 33.94 10.59 -5.67
N SER A 352 33.56 10.02 -6.82
CA SER A 352 33.97 8.73 -7.38
C SER A 352 35.41 8.76 -7.85
N ALA A 353 36.03 7.57 -7.98
CA ALA A 353 37.40 7.45 -8.51
C ALA A 353 37.53 8.05 -9.92
N ALA A 354 36.48 7.93 -10.76
CA ALA A 354 36.44 8.50 -12.10
C ALA A 354 36.50 10.04 -12.08
N LEU A 355 35.64 10.71 -11.31
CA LEU A 355 35.66 12.18 -11.20
C LEU A 355 36.97 12.68 -10.57
N ILE A 356 37.47 12.00 -9.54
CA ILE A 356 38.76 12.33 -8.90
C ILE A 356 39.90 12.26 -9.93
N THR A 357 39.95 11.22 -10.75
CA THR A 357 40.98 11.03 -11.78
C THR A 357 40.88 12.10 -12.88
N TYR A 358 39.67 12.42 -13.34
CA TYR A 358 39.43 13.51 -14.30
C TYR A 358 39.92 14.87 -13.78
N LEU A 359 39.64 15.18 -12.51
CA LEU A 359 40.03 16.47 -11.92
C LEU A 359 41.54 16.59 -11.70
N LEU A 360 42.21 15.50 -11.30
CA LEU A 360 43.67 15.45 -11.22
C LEU A 360 44.32 15.63 -12.60
N HIS A 361 43.79 14.97 -13.64
CA HIS A 361 44.23 15.17 -15.03
C HIS A 361 43.91 16.58 -15.57
N SER A 362 42.88 17.24 -15.05
CA SER A 362 42.53 18.63 -15.35
C SER A 362 43.34 19.65 -14.53
N GLY A 363 44.44 19.23 -13.89
CA GLY A 363 45.35 20.11 -13.15
C GLY A 363 44.82 20.61 -11.79
N VAL A 364 43.75 20.02 -11.25
CA VAL A 364 43.26 20.38 -9.90
C VAL A 364 44.13 19.69 -8.83
N PRO A 365 44.70 20.42 -7.86
CA PRO A 365 45.61 19.83 -6.87
C PRO A 365 44.88 18.87 -5.92
N LEU A 366 45.55 17.75 -5.59
CA LEU A 366 45.02 16.67 -4.75
C LEU A 366 44.54 17.14 -3.36
N SER A 367 45.16 18.18 -2.80
CA SER A 367 44.75 18.80 -1.53
C SER A 367 43.33 19.38 -1.62
N VAL A 368 43.01 20.10 -2.69
CA VAL A 368 41.68 20.69 -2.93
C VAL A 368 40.65 19.59 -3.21
N VAL A 369 40.99 18.58 -4.02
CA VAL A 369 40.10 17.43 -4.27
C VAL A 369 39.80 16.66 -2.97
N THR A 370 40.78 16.55 -2.07
CA THR A 370 40.61 15.90 -0.76
C THR A 370 39.73 16.73 0.18
N LEU A 371 39.97 18.05 0.27
CA LEU A 371 39.13 18.97 1.04
C LEU A 371 37.66 18.95 0.56
N ALA A 372 37.45 18.95 -0.76
CA ALA A 372 36.13 18.88 -1.37
C ALA A 372 35.42 17.54 -1.10
N ARG A 373 36.14 16.41 -1.09
CA ARG A 373 35.58 15.12 -0.68
C ARG A 373 35.10 15.16 0.77
N THR A 374 35.86 15.82 1.65
CA THR A 374 35.48 16.01 3.05
C THR A 374 34.24 16.90 3.20
N SER A 375 34.11 18.00 2.44
CA SER A 375 32.89 18.83 2.47
C SER A 375 31.66 18.10 1.94
N GLY A 376 31.79 17.24 0.94
CA GLY A 376 30.71 16.37 0.47
C GLY A 376 30.21 15.38 1.53
N SER A 377 31.12 14.83 2.34
CA SER A 377 30.78 13.97 3.49
C SER A 377 30.14 14.76 4.64
N LEU A 378 30.68 15.93 4.96
CA LEU A 378 30.12 16.84 5.97
C LEU A 378 28.70 17.28 5.61
N MET A 379 28.42 17.56 4.33
CA MET A 379 27.09 17.98 3.90
C MET A 379 26.04 16.86 4.03
N GLY A 380 26.46 15.59 3.87
CA GLY A 380 25.63 14.44 4.22
C GLY A 380 25.32 14.34 5.71
N PHE A 381 26.30 14.66 6.57
CA PHE A 381 26.07 14.77 8.01
C PHE A 381 25.10 15.91 8.35
N VAL A 382 25.23 17.09 7.72
CA VAL A 382 24.28 18.21 7.87
C VAL A 382 22.85 17.81 7.51
N ALA A 383 22.65 17.05 6.42
CA ALA A 383 21.33 16.59 5.98
C ALA A 383 20.55 15.83 7.07
N THR A 384 21.23 15.09 7.93
CA THR A 384 20.61 14.35 9.04
C THR A 384 20.06 15.24 10.16
N PHE A 385 20.53 16.48 10.28
CA PHE A 385 19.97 17.46 11.22
C PHE A 385 18.90 18.33 10.55
N THR A 386 19.12 18.75 9.29
CA THR A 386 18.15 19.60 8.57
C THR A 386 16.86 18.85 8.25
N THR A 387 16.92 17.60 7.79
CA THR A 387 15.74 16.80 7.41
C THR A 387 14.68 16.70 8.52
N PRO A 388 14.99 16.25 9.76
CA PRO A 388 14.01 16.23 10.85
C PRO A 388 13.59 17.63 11.35
N VAL A 389 14.43 18.66 11.23
CA VAL A 389 14.06 20.04 11.61
C VAL A 389 13.05 20.62 10.62
N VAL A 390 13.29 20.47 9.31
CA VAL A 390 12.34 20.90 8.27
C VAL A 390 11.07 20.06 8.33
N GLY A 391 11.16 18.75 8.61
CA GLY A 391 10.01 17.88 8.88
C GLY A 391 9.09 18.44 9.97
N ARG A 392 9.62 18.70 11.17
CA ARG A 392 8.86 19.31 12.29
C ARG A 392 8.26 20.67 11.92
N TYR A 393 9.00 21.51 11.19
CA TYR A 393 8.54 22.83 10.74
C TYR A 393 7.40 22.74 9.72
N LEU A 394 7.39 21.71 8.86
CA LEU A 394 6.27 21.40 7.97
C LEU A 394 5.08 20.83 8.76
N THR A 395 5.30 19.96 9.76
CA THR A 395 4.24 19.46 10.64
C THR A 395 3.51 20.63 11.32
N GLY A 396 4.24 21.60 11.87
CA GLY A 396 3.67 22.79 12.50
C GLY A 396 3.00 23.81 11.56
N ARG A 397 2.91 23.51 10.25
CA ARG A 397 2.27 24.35 9.22
C ARG A 397 1.20 23.63 8.39
N LEU A 398 0.93 22.36 8.68
CA LEU A 398 -0.08 21.55 7.99
C LEU A 398 -1.21 21.17 8.98
N PRO A 399 -2.47 21.06 8.54
CA PRO A 399 -3.55 20.55 9.38
C PRO A 399 -3.22 19.16 9.91
N ALA A 400 -3.55 18.89 11.18
CA ALA A 400 -3.09 17.70 11.90
C ALA A 400 -3.47 16.36 11.25
N GLY A 401 -4.57 16.30 10.48
CA GLY A 401 -4.99 15.10 9.74
C GLY A 401 -4.17 14.79 8.47
N SER A 402 -3.43 15.77 7.92
CA SER A 402 -2.70 15.65 6.64
C SER A 402 -1.24 15.17 6.79
N ALA A 403 -0.74 15.03 8.02
CA ALA A 403 0.69 14.90 8.29
C ALA A 403 1.34 13.57 7.85
N ASN A 404 0.61 12.46 7.90
CA ASN A 404 1.16 11.11 7.70
C ASN A 404 1.54 10.87 6.23
N GLY A 405 2.82 10.56 5.97
CA GLY A 405 3.39 10.30 4.64
C GLY A 405 3.57 11.56 3.77
N THR A 406 2.64 12.53 3.81
CA THR A 406 2.68 13.77 3.00
C THR A 406 3.96 14.58 3.20
N ILE A 407 4.43 14.70 4.43
CA ILE A 407 5.66 15.45 4.76
C ILE A 407 6.89 14.72 4.21
N THR A 408 6.95 13.40 4.43
CA THR A 408 8.02 12.51 3.98
C THR A 408 8.15 12.52 2.45
N ARG A 409 7.03 12.42 1.72
CA ARG A 409 6.99 12.51 0.25
C ARG A 409 7.41 13.89 -0.27
N LYS A 410 7.02 15.00 0.39
CA LYS A 410 7.44 16.36 0.00
C LYS A 410 8.94 16.58 0.20
N LEU A 411 9.50 16.15 1.34
CA LEU A 411 10.94 16.19 1.59
C LEU A 411 11.73 15.28 0.64
N SER A 412 11.17 14.12 0.29
CA SER A 412 11.71 13.19 -0.72
C SER A 412 11.81 13.86 -2.09
N SER A 413 10.71 14.47 -2.56
CA SER A 413 10.70 15.25 -3.82
C SER A 413 11.71 16.40 -3.82
N TRP A 414 11.79 17.17 -2.72
CA TRP A 414 12.79 18.23 -2.56
C TRP A 414 14.23 17.71 -2.55
N GLY A 415 14.46 16.47 -2.10
CA GLY A 415 15.74 15.78 -2.20
C GLY A 415 16.14 15.49 -3.65
N ILE A 416 15.24 14.93 -4.48
CA ILE A 416 15.54 14.67 -5.90
C ILE A 416 15.73 16.01 -6.66
N THR A 417 14.76 16.92 -6.57
CA THR A 417 14.79 18.19 -7.30
C THR A 417 15.95 19.08 -6.86
N GLY A 418 16.25 19.11 -5.55
CA GLY A 418 17.42 19.80 -5.01
C GLY A 418 18.74 19.21 -5.50
N GLN A 419 18.87 17.88 -5.53
CA GLN A 419 20.06 17.22 -6.07
C GLN A 419 20.25 17.53 -7.56
N PHE A 420 19.18 17.45 -8.36
CA PHE A 420 19.22 17.79 -9.79
C PHE A 420 19.63 19.24 -10.04
N LEU A 421 18.97 20.21 -9.39
CA LEU A 421 19.30 21.64 -9.51
C LEU A 421 20.75 21.94 -9.07
N ALA A 422 21.25 21.24 -8.05
CA ALA A 422 22.64 21.38 -7.61
C ALA A 422 23.66 20.76 -8.59
N LEU A 423 23.28 19.80 -9.43
CA LEU A 423 24.18 19.21 -10.42
C LEU A 423 24.27 20.01 -11.73
N ILE A 424 23.32 20.90 -12.03
CA ILE A 424 23.35 21.73 -13.25
C ILE A 424 24.64 22.58 -13.35
N PRO A 425 25.06 23.37 -12.33
CA PRO A 425 26.32 24.13 -12.39
C PRO A 425 27.56 23.24 -12.46
N VAL A 426 27.52 22.05 -11.85
CA VAL A 426 28.61 21.07 -11.89
C VAL A 426 28.86 20.59 -13.32
N VAL A 427 27.80 20.20 -14.05
CA VAL A 427 27.92 19.77 -15.46
C VAL A 427 28.41 20.91 -16.35
N PHE A 428 27.88 22.12 -16.19
CA PHE A 428 28.37 23.28 -16.96
C PHE A 428 29.85 23.59 -16.70
N VAL A 429 30.33 23.48 -15.45
CA VAL A 429 31.76 23.66 -15.15
C VAL A 429 32.60 22.54 -15.77
N LEU A 430 32.22 21.27 -15.59
CA LEU A 430 32.97 20.13 -16.13
C LEU A 430 33.09 20.17 -17.67
N TRP A 431 32.04 20.65 -18.36
CA TRP A 431 32.06 20.82 -19.82
C TRP A 431 33.08 21.87 -20.27
N ASN A 432 33.19 22.98 -19.53
CA ASN A 432 34.07 24.12 -19.85
C ASN A 432 35.53 23.97 -19.35
N LEU A 433 35.84 22.98 -18.52
CA LEU A 433 37.23 22.63 -18.18
C LEU A 433 37.89 21.92 -19.38
N SER A 434 38.88 22.54 -20.02
CA SER A 434 39.71 21.84 -21.02
C SER A 434 40.74 20.94 -20.33
N PRO A 435 40.99 19.72 -20.84
CA PRO A 435 42.14 18.93 -20.41
C PRO A 435 43.42 19.58 -20.94
N SER A 436 44.30 20.02 -20.04
CA SER A 436 45.63 20.53 -20.43
C SER A 436 46.52 19.36 -20.85
N ALA A 437 47.07 19.41 -22.07
CA ALA A 437 48.03 18.42 -22.54
C ALA A 437 49.36 18.53 -21.76
N PRO A 438 50.05 17.42 -21.47
CA PRO A 438 51.33 17.43 -20.75
C PRO A 438 52.48 17.84 -21.69
N THR A 439 52.75 19.14 -21.80
CA THR A 439 53.92 19.66 -22.53
C THR A 439 55.17 19.61 -21.65
N GLU A 440 56.25 19.01 -22.14
CA GLU A 440 57.53 18.95 -21.42
C GLU A 440 58.27 20.30 -21.40
N SER A 441 59.13 20.46 -20.39
CA SER A 441 60.18 21.49 -20.28
C SER A 441 59.75 22.97 -20.24
N SER A 442 59.68 23.53 -19.03
CA SER A 442 60.59 24.63 -18.65
C SER A 442 60.52 24.91 -17.14
N SER A 443 61.66 25.31 -16.56
CA SER A 443 61.81 25.53 -15.12
C SER A 443 61.71 27.00 -14.76
N THR A 444 60.74 27.39 -13.93
CA THR A 444 60.97 28.11 -12.65
C THR A 444 59.66 28.44 -11.94
N THR A 445 59.73 28.46 -10.61
CA THR A 445 58.80 29.01 -9.61
C THR A 445 57.63 29.88 -10.11
N SER A 446 56.46 29.29 -10.40
CA SER A 446 55.11 29.77 -10.02
C SER A 446 53.98 29.01 -10.74
N THR A 447 53.81 27.71 -10.46
CA THR A 447 52.67 26.91 -10.93
C THR A 447 51.37 27.24 -10.19
N ALA A 448 50.92 28.49 -10.32
CA ALA A 448 49.57 28.89 -9.95
C ALA A 448 48.54 28.12 -10.80
N SER A 449 47.45 27.67 -10.18
CA SER A 449 46.48 26.80 -10.83
C SER A 449 45.76 27.50 -12.00
N GLN A 450 45.81 26.92 -13.20
CA GLN A 450 45.09 27.41 -14.39
C GLN A 450 43.56 27.45 -14.20
N VAL A 451 43.02 26.70 -13.23
CA VAL A 451 41.60 26.73 -12.87
C VAL A 451 41.33 27.88 -11.90
N SER A 452 40.44 28.81 -12.29
CA SER A 452 40.03 29.93 -11.43
C SER A 452 39.41 29.46 -10.10
N ILE A 453 39.71 30.18 -9.02
CA ILE A 453 39.13 29.98 -7.68
C ILE A 453 37.59 29.91 -7.74
N ARG A 454 36.96 30.77 -8.56
CA ARG A 454 35.50 30.76 -8.82
C ARG A 454 35.02 29.42 -9.38
N THR A 455 35.75 28.86 -10.33
CA THR A 455 35.44 27.57 -10.97
C THR A 455 35.54 26.44 -9.96
N MET A 456 36.53 26.47 -9.06
CA MET A 456 36.65 25.51 -7.96
C MET A 456 35.49 25.63 -6.95
N PHE A 457 35.13 26.85 -6.53
CA PHE A 457 34.00 27.06 -5.61
C PHE A 457 32.66 26.64 -6.22
N THR A 458 32.38 26.98 -7.47
CA THR A 458 31.16 26.52 -8.16
C THR A 458 31.15 25.00 -8.28
N LEU A 459 32.25 24.37 -8.72
CA LEU A 459 32.32 22.92 -8.85
C LEU A 459 32.09 22.21 -7.51
N PHE A 460 32.93 22.51 -6.50
CA PHE A 460 32.95 21.76 -5.25
C PHE A 460 31.86 22.17 -4.27
N GLY A 461 31.41 23.43 -4.30
CA GLY A 461 30.29 23.91 -3.50
C GLY A 461 28.98 23.26 -3.93
N PHE A 462 28.65 23.30 -5.21
CA PHE A 462 27.43 22.67 -5.73
C PHE A 462 27.49 21.13 -5.70
N LEU A 463 28.66 20.52 -5.93
CA LEU A 463 28.86 19.07 -5.75
C LEU A 463 28.77 18.63 -4.27
N SER A 464 29.14 19.49 -3.31
CA SER A 464 28.87 19.23 -1.89
C SER A 464 27.39 19.40 -1.55
N LEU A 465 26.74 20.44 -2.08
CA LEU A 465 25.32 20.72 -1.87
C LEU A 465 24.41 19.60 -2.41
N SER A 466 24.75 18.99 -3.56
CA SER A 466 24.00 17.86 -4.10
C SER A 466 23.99 16.65 -3.14
N ARG A 467 25.03 16.49 -2.30
CA ARG A 467 25.06 15.47 -1.24
C ARG A 467 24.10 15.76 -0.09
N LEU A 468 23.76 17.03 0.20
CA LEU A 468 22.71 17.36 1.18
C LEU A 468 21.39 16.74 0.74
N PHE A 469 20.97 17.09 -0.47
CA PHE A 469 19.68 16.71 -1.01
C PHE A 469 19.58 15.20 -1.29
N HIS A 470 20.66 14.57 -1.73
CA HIS A 470 20.77 13.10 -1.83
C HIS A 470 20.56 12.39 -0.49
N TRP A 471 21.14 12.89 0.61
CA TRP A 471 20.97 12.29 1.94
C TRP A 471 19.58 12.58 2.53
N THR A 472 19.00 13.76 2.26
CA THR A 472 17.58 14.03 2.56
C THR A 472 16.66 13.06 1.82
N TYR A 473 16.91 12.79 0.53
CA TYR A 473 16.16 11.80 -0.23
C TYR A 473 16.27 10.39 0.37
N SER A 474 17.50 9.93 0.62
CA SER A 474 17.79 8.61 1.21
C SER A 474 17.10 8.38 2.56
N LEU A 475 17.05 9.40 3.42
CA LEU A 475 16.32 9.35 4.70
C LEU A 475 14.80 9.19 4.51
N MET A 476 14.24 9.81 3.48
CA MET A 476 12.80 9.82 3.20
C MET A 476 12.34 8.58 2.43
N GLU A 477 13.16 8.03 1.53
CA GLU A 477 12.94 6.70 0.96
C GLU A 477 12.85 5.64 2.06
N GLN A 478 13.81 5.65 3.00
CA GLN A 478 13.79 4.70 4.12
C GLN A 478 12.51 4.81 4.96
N GLU A 479 12.07 6.03 5.26
CA GLU A 479 10.86 6.27 6.04
C GLU A 479 9.57 5.87 5.29
N ILE A 480 9.52 6.07 3.98
CA ILE A 480 8.42 5.58 3.11
C ILE A 480 8.42 4.05 3.08
N GLU A 481 9.56 3.39 2.85
CA GLU A 481 9.65 1.91 2.87
C GLU A 481 9.28 1.32 4.25
N GLN A 482 9.58 2.01 5.34
CA GLN A 482 9.20 1.58 6.69
C GLN A 482 7.71 1.76 7.02
N SER A 483 7.07 2.81 6.50
CA SER A 483 5.69 3.19 6.88
C SER A 483 4.62 2.72 5.89
N GLU A 484 4.95 2.61 4.60
CA GLU A 484 3.98 2.28 3.55
C GLU A 484 4.06 0.82 3.06
N VAL A 485 5.14 0.08 3.36
CA VAL A 485 5.28 -1.34 3.01
C VAL A 485 4.84 -2.25 4.17
N PRO A 486 3.99 -3.27 3.93
CA PRO A 486 3.52 -4.23 4.94
C PRO A 486 4.65 -4.92 5.70
N ALA A 487 4.51 -5.03 7.02
CA ALA A 487 5.55 -5.55 7.92
C ALA A 487 5.96 -7.01 7.65
N SER A 488 5.12 -7.79 6.97
CA SER A 488 5.37 -9.19 6.57
C SER A 488 6.19 -9.35 5.29
N GLN A 489 6.42 -8.26 4.53
CA GLN A 489 7.07 -8.28 3.20
C GLN A 489 8.15 -7.19 3.05
N ARG A 490 8.35 -6.37 4.09
CA ARG A 490 9.19 -5.16 4.05
C ARG A 490 10.67 -5.48 3.81
N SER A 491 11.22 -6.51 4.46
CA SER A 491 12.64 -6.85 4.29
C SER A 491 12.89 -7.41 2.89
N THR A 492 11.94 -8.16 2.33
CA THR A 492 11.92 -8.68 0.96
C THR A 492 11.87 -7.56 -0.06
N PHE A 493 11.03 -6.55 0.15
CA PHE A 493 10.95 -5.35 -0.70
C PHE A 493 12.28 -4.59 -0.68
N SER A 494 12.76 -4.17 0.50
CA SER A 494 14.01 -3.42 0.65
C SER A 494 15.24 -4.18 0.14
N GLY A 495 15.30 -5.51 0.34
CA GLY A 495 16.36 -6.38 -0.17
C GLY A 495 16.32 -6.55 -1.69
N THR A 496 15.14 -6.51 -2.31
CA THR A 496 14.99 -6.48 -3.78
C THR A 496 15.39 -5.12 -4.34
N GLY A 497 15.08 -4.03 -3.64
CA GLY A 497 15.65 -2.70 -3.90
C GLY A 497 17.18 -2.68 -3.82
N GLU A 498 17.78 -3.40 -2.87
CA GLU A 498 19.25 -3.48 -2.73
C GLU A 498 19.92 -4.28 -3.86
N SER A 499 19.28 -5.37 -4.33
CA SER A 499 19.70 -6.06 -5.56
C SER A 499 19.64 -5.12 -6.77
N LEU A 500 18.63 -4.25 -6.87
CA LEU A 500 18.54 -3.23 -7.93
C LEU A 500 19.62 -2.13 -7.80
N ARG A 501 19.85 -1.57 -6.60
CA ARG A 501 20.96 -0.62 -6.34
C ARG A 501 22.31 -1.23 -6.76
N SER A 502 22.52 -2.51 -6.44
CA SER A 502 23.71 -3.28 -6.84
C SER A 502 23.84 -3.47 -8.36
N CYS A 503 22.74 -3.66 -9.09
CA CYS A 503 22.75 -3.68 -10.57
C CYS A 503 23.18 -2.34 -11.17
N PHE A 504 22.70 -1.21 -10.63
CA PHE A 504 23.07 0.13 -11.12
C PHE A 504 24.51 0.52 -10.74
N ASP A 505 25.01 0.08 -9.59
CA ASP A 505 26.42 0.21 -9.21
C ASP A 505 27.32 -0.62 -10.16
N LEU A 506 26.96 -1.88 -10.47
CA LEU A 506 27.67 -2.68 -11.46
C LEU A 506 27.68 -2.01 -12.84
N ALA A 507 26.55 -1.43 -13.28
CA ALA A 507 26.47 -0.67 -14.52
C ALA A 507 27.36 0.59 -14.51
N HIS A 508 27.48 1.29 -13.37
CA HIS A 508 28.44 2.38 -13.17
C HIS A 508 29.89 1.90 -13.34
N TRP A 509 30.27 0.81 -12.68
CA TRP A 509 31.61 0.23 -12.83
C TRP A 509 31.91 -0.17 -14.28
N THR A 510 30.98 -0.87 -14.95
CA THR A 510 31.11 -1.21 -16.37
C THR A 510 31.27 0.03 -17.25
N ALA A 511 30.50 1.09 -17.02
CA ALA A 511 30.63 2.35 -17.74
C ALA A 511 32.01 2.99 -17.56
N THR A 512 32.55 3.02 -16.33
CA THR A 512 33.91 3.55 -16.08
C THR A 512 35.05 2.71 -16.66
N VAL A 513 34.78 1.44 -17.00
CA VAL A 513 35.73 0.55 -17.71
C VAL A 513 35.66 0.76 -19.22
N VAL A 514 34.47 0.96 -19.78
CA VAL A 514 34.26 1.25 -21.22
C VAL A 514 34.82 2.64 -21.56
N TRP A 515 34.35 3.68 -20.86
CA TRP A 515 34.80 5.07 -21.02
C TRP A 515 35.97 5.39 -20.10
N SER A 516 37.07 4.68 -20.31
CA SER A 516 38.27 4.73 -19.46
C SER A 516 39.16 5.96 -19.69
N ARG A 517 38.93 6.75 -20.75
CA ARG A 517 39.75 7.93 -21.07
C ARG A 517 39.22 9.21 -20.38
N PRO A 518 40.09 10.05 -19.78
CA PRO A 518 39.66 11.31 -19.16
C PRO A 518 38.90 12.26 -20.11
N GLU A 519 39.17 12.23 -21.40
CA GLU A 519 38.47 13.09 -22.38
C GLU A 519 37.01 12.64 -22.61
N GLU A 520 36.74 11.33 -22.55
CA GLU A 520 35.40 10.74 -22.69
C GLU A 520 34.51 11.00 -21.45
N PHE A 521 35.12 11.31 -20.30
CA PHE A 521 34.42 11.58 -19.05
C PHE A 521 33.38 12.70 -19.17
N LYS A 522 33.60 13.69 -20.06
CA LYS A 522 32.60 14.74 -20.33
C LYS A 522 31.29 14.19 -20.90
N GLY A 523 31.37 13.18 -21.77
CA GLY A 523 30.19 12.50 -22.31
C GLY A 523 29.44 11.71 -21.22
N LEU A 524 30.18 10.99 -20.37
CA LEU A 524 29.62 10.22 -19.26
C LEU A 524 28.99 11.11 -18.16
N ALA A 525 29.62 12.25 -17.86
CA ALA A 525 29.08 13.30 -17.01
C ALA A 525 27.83 13.97 -17.61
N GLY A 526 27.82 14.21 -18.94
CA GLY A 526 26.67 14.74 -19.67
C GLY A 526 25.48 13.77 -19.67
N ALA A 527 25.71 12.49 -19.93
CA ALA A 527 24.68 11.45 -19.91
C ALA A 527 24.06 11.27 -18.52
N THR A 528 24.88 11.18 -17.47
CA THR A 528 24.40 11.08 -16.08
C THR A 528 23.75 12.38 -15.56
N GLY A 529 24.07 13.54 -16.14
CA GLY A 529 23.39 14.81 -15.88
C GLY A 529 22.06 15.01 -16.64
N ARG A 530 21.85 14.31 -17.76
CA ARG A 530 20.63 14.40 -18.60
C ARG A 530 19.57 13.33 -18.32
N GLY A 531 19.79 12.44 -17.35
CA GLY A 531 18.91 11.32 -17.00
C GLY A 531 17.57 11.70 -16.37
N GLY A 532 16.77 12.54 -17.03
CA GLY A 532 15.47 13.01 -16.56
C GLY A 532 14.55 13.65 -17.62
N ALA A 533 14.99 13.75 -18.89
CA ALA A 533 14.16 14.27 -19.99
C ALA A 533 14.33 13.38 -21.24
N GLY A 534 13.27 12.67 -21.62
CA GLY A 534 13.31 11.75 -22.76
C GLY A 534 13.09 12.45 -24.11
N ARG A 535 14.12 12.44 -24.97
CA ARG A 535 13.94 12.60 -26.43
C ARG A 535 15.08 11.99 -27.26
N ASP A 536 16.33 12.13 -26.82
CA ASP A 536 17.53 11.84 -27.62
C ASP A 536 17.94 10.34 -27.66
N VAL A 537 16.97 9.42 -27.70
CA VAL A 537 17.23 7.96 -27.76
C VAL A 537 17.60 7.50 -29.20
N TYR A 538 17.26 8.29 -30.22
CA TYR A 538 17.44 7.90 -31.63
C TYR A 538 18.91 7.84 -32.09
N GLU A 539 19.77 8.76 -31.64
CA GLU A 539 21.18 8.84 -32.08
C GLU A 539 22.06 7.69 -31.58
N LEU A 540 21.69 7.05 -30.47
CA LEU A 540 22.45 5.92 -29.90
C LEU A 540 22.40 4.64 -30.76
N ARG A 541 21.56 4.60 -31.81
CA ARG A 541 21.32 3.39 -32.61
C ARG A 541 22.46 3.01 -33.56
N HIS A 542 23.42 3.90 -33.81
CA HIS A 542 24.44 3.71 -34.85
C HIS A 542 25.84 3.28 -34.37
N LEU A 543 26.12 3.27 -33.05
CA LEU A 543 27.48 3.07 -32.52
C LEU A 543 27.66 1.85 -31.59
N VAL A 544 26.63 1.00 -31.42
CA VAL A 544 26.68 -0.14 -30.47
C VAL A 544 26.30 -1.44 -31.17
N GLN A 545 27.24 -2.00 -31.95
CA GLN A 545 27.18 -3.41 -32.35
C GLN A 545 27.74 -4.28 -31.21
N TRP A 546 26.85 -4.96 -30.48
CA TRP A 546 27.20 -6.06 -29.58
C TRP A 546 26.53 -7.36 -30.06
N PRO A 547 27.18 -8.53 -29.92
CA PRO A 547 26.51 -9.81 -30.11
C PRO A 547 25.42 -10.02 -29.05
N PRO A 548 24.36 -10.81 -29.35
CA PRO A 548 23.09 -10.68 -28.65
C PRO A 548 23.05 -11.39 -27.29
N ILE A 549 22.80 -10.63 -26.22
CA ILE A 549 22.19 -11.12 -24.98
C ILE A 549 20.96 -10.26 -24.68
N LEU A 550 19.81 -10.70 -25.18
CA LEU A 550 18.47 -10.25 -24.80
C LEU A 550 17.63 -11.50 -24.54
N PRO A 551 16.86 -11.54 -23.44
CA PRO A 551 15.46 -11.17 -23.60
C PRO A 551 14.87 -10.45 -22.37
N LEU A 552 14.82 -9.11 -22.41
CA LEU A 552 13.91 -8.33 -21.55
C LEU A 552 13.00 -7.40 -22.37
N ALA A 553 13.52 -6.74 -23.40
CA ALA A 553 12.76 -5.76 -24.20
C ALA A 553 11.61 -6.36 -25.04
N ARG A 554 11.51 -7.70 -25.18
CA ARG A 554 10.37 -8.37 -25.87
C ARG A 554 9.12 -8.56 -25.01
N LEU A 555 9.17 -8.28 -23.71
CA LEU A 555 8.02 -8.40 -22.79
C LEU A 555 7.20 -7.10 -22.65
N MET A 556 7.68 -5.97 -23.17
CA MET A 556 6.99 -4.67 -23.10
C MET A 556 6.55 -4.23 -24.51
N GLY A 557 5.57 -4.94 -25.06
CA GLY A 557 5.05 -4.72 -26.41
C GLY A 557 4.22 -3.45 -26.54
N ILE A 558 4.87 -2.29 -26.66
CA ILE A 558 4.22 -0.99 -26.93
C ILE A 558 4.95 -0.27 -28.07
N TYR A 559 4.39 -0.35 -29.27
CA TYR A 559 4.66 0.58 -30.37
C TYR A 559 3.40 0.73 -31.24
N GLY A 560 2.56 1.72 -30.91
CA GLY A 560 1.52 2.22 -31.79
C GLY A 560 2.03 3.48 -32.50
N THR A 561 1.93 3.52 -33.83
CA THR A 561 2.44 4.63 -34.66
C THR A 561 1.38 5.70 -34.89
N GLY A 562 1.73 6.96 -34.65
CA GLY A 562 0.96 8.14 -35.05
C GLY A 562 1.88 9.36 -35.11
N ALA A 563 1.91 10.03 -36.25
CA ALA A 563 2.71 11.25 -36.48
C ALA A 563 1.77 12.41 -36.86
N ASP A 564 2.38 13.54 -37.26
CA ASP A 564 1.78 14.84 -37.59
C ASP A 564 1.39 15.71 -36.37
N GLY A 565 1.57 17.04 -36.38
CA GLY A 565 2.25 17.88 -37.38
C GLY A 565 1.60 19.27 -37.56
N GLY A 566 1.97 20.27 -36.75
CA GLY A 566 1.39 21.62 -36.84
C GLY A 566 2.13 22.68 -36.01
N ALA A 567 2.10 23.95 -36.45
CA ALA A 567 3.00 25.02 -35.99
C ALA A 567 2.38 26.09 -35.07
N ILE A 568 3.21 26.67 -34.19
CA ILE A 568 3.48 28.10 -33.90
C ILE A 568 2.56 29.11 -34.67
N PRO A 569 2.02 30.22 -34.08
CA PRO A 569 2.82 31.21 -33.31
C PRO A 569 2.15 32.18 -32.27
N CYS A 570 3.01 32.96 -31.58
CA CYS A 570 2.81 34.33 -31.02
C CYS A 570 1.70 34.57 -29.95
N GLU A 571 1.60 35.72 -29.27
CA GLU A 571 2.60 36.62 -28.63
C GLU A 571 1.90 37.48 -27.53
N SER A 572 2.58 38.43 -26.90
CA SER A 572 2.21 39.09 -25.62
C SER A 572 1.33 40.36 -25.68
N GLN A 573 0.99 40.91 -24.49
CA GLN A 573 0.38 42.23 -24.19
C GLN A 573 -1.18 42.33 -24.27
N ILE A 574 -1.90 43.19 -23.51
CA ILE A 574 -1.52 44.44 -22.81
C ILE A 574 -2.38 44.76 -21.51
N LEU A 575 -1.84 45.64 -20.66
CA LEU A 575 -2.31 46.34 -19.41
C LEU A 575 -3.76 46.26 -18.82
N GLY A 576 -3.84 46.39 -17.47
CA GLY A 576 -5.04 46.84 -16.72
C GLY A 576 -4.77 47.33 -15.26
N LYS A 577 -4.87 48.65 -14.99
CA LYS A 577 -4.60 49.37 -13.70
C LYS A 577 -5.68 49.15 -12.60
N LYS A 578 -5.58 49.58 -11.32
CA LYS A 578 -4.53 49.88 -10.28
C LYS A 578 -5.20 50.68 -9.14
N THR A 579 -4.99 50.38 -7.84
CA THR A 579 -5.32 51.30 -6.70
C THR A 579 -4.44 51.06 -5.44
N PRO A 580 -4.14 52.06 -4.59
CA PRO A 580 -3.14 51.92 -3.51
C PRO A 580 -3.56 52.41 -2.09
N PHE A 581 -3.22 51.69 -1.00
CA PHE A 581 -3.21 52.26 0.37
C PHE A 581 -2.42 51.47 1.47
N ALA A 582 -1.28 50.83 1.16
CA ALA A 582 -0.66 49.88 2.11
C ALA A 582 0.89 49.80 2.17
N GLU A 583 1.65 50.78 1.66
CA GLU A 583 3.13 50.64 1.55
C GLU A 583 3.95 51.34 2.66
N GLU A 584 3.50 52.48 3.22
CA GLU A 584 4.42 53.34 3.99
C GLU A 584 4.75 52.86 5.42
N PHE A 585 3.85 52.14 6.12
CA PHE A 585 4.09 51.78 7.52
C PHE A 585 4.97 50.55 7.72
N CYS A 586 4.94 49.57 6.81
CA CYS A 586 5.78 48.37 6.89
C CYS A 586 7.25 48.62 6.52
N HIS A 587 7.52 49.63 5.69
CA HIS A 587 8.88 49.91 5.21
C HIS A 587 9.84 50.37 6.32
N ALA A 588 9.35 51.12 7.31
CA ALA A 588 10.19 51.71 8.36
C ALA A 588 10.87 50.66 9.27
N LEU A 589 10.11 49.66 9.75
CA LEU A 589 10.61 48.67 10.71
C LEU A 589 11.50 47.60 10.06
N LEU A 590 11.20 47.19 8.82
CA LEU A 590 12.04 46.26 8.06
C LEU A 590 13.41 46.86 7.71
N TYR A 591 13.47 48.15 7.40
CA TYR A 591 14.70 48.82 6.98
C TYR A 591 15.79 48.85 8.07
N ILE A 592 15.39 48.97 9.35
CA ILE A 592 16.35 49.06 10.46
C ILE A 592 17.01 47.70 10.73
N SER A 593 16.25 46.61 10.78
CA SER A 593 16.79 45.26 11.02
C SER A 593 17.64 44.75 9.84
N LEU A 594 17.23 45.04 8.60
CA LEU A 594 17.99 44.66 7.41
C LEU A 594 19.35 45.35 7.30
N ARG A 595 19.55 46.55 7.87
CA ARG A 595 20.79 47.33 7.66
C ARG A 595 22.01 46.72 8.35
N GLU A 596 21.86 46.16 9.55
CA GLU A 596 22.97 45.48 10.25
C GLU A 596 23.22 44.07 9.68
N GLN A 597 22.17 43.32 9.36
CA GLN A 597 22.30 42.04 8.63
C GLN A 597 22.99 42.25 7.26
N GLN A 598 22.61 43.29 6.52
CA GLN A 598 23.28 43.65 5.27
C GLN A 598 24.76 43.94 5.48
N LYS A 599 25.18 44.74 6.48
CA LYS A 599 26.61 45.01 6.72
C LYS A 599 27.43 43.73 6.87
N VAL A 600 26.97 42.78 7.68
CA VAL A 600 27.69 41.50 7.91
C VAL A 600 27.78 40.68 6.61
N VAL A 601 26.67 40.56 5.86
CA VAL A 601 26.64 39.85 4.58
C VAL A 601 27.48 40.57 3.51
N TRP A 602 27.48 41.90 3.48
CA TRP A 602 28.29 42.69 2.55
C TRP A 602 29.78 42.58 2.86
N GLN A 603 30.18 42.63 4.13
CA GLN A 603 31.56 42.43 4.57
C GLN A 603 32.07 41.02 4.23
N LEU A 604 31.26 39.98 4.49
CA LEU A 604 31.54 38.62 4.02
C LEU A 604 31.65 38.55 2.49
N SER A 605 30.81 39.28 1.74
CA SER A 605 30.90 39.30 0.27
C SER A 605 32.13 40.03 -0.27
N ILE A 606 32.63 41.06 0.41
CA ILE A 606 33.93 41.69 0.08
C ILE A 606 35.07 40.69 0.33
N MET A 607 35.02 39.94 1.44
CA MET A 607 36.07 38.95 1.77
C MET A 607 36.07 37.71 0.86
N LEU A 608 34.97 37.43 0.15
CA LEU A 608 34.81 36.21 -0.67
C LEU A 608 34.80 36.43 -2.19
N PHE A 609 34.61 37.67 -2.67
CA PHE A 609 34.47 37.95 -4.11
C PHE A 609 35.36 39.10 -4.58
N GLU A 610 36.34 38.75 -5.40
CA GLU A 610 37.44 39.62 -5.84
C GLU A 610 37.00 40.77 -6.75
N THR A 611 35.84 40.68 -7.42
CA THR A 611 35.23 41.83 -8.13
C THR A 611 33.73 41.99 -7.89
N ARG A 612 33.27 43.24 -7.96
CA ARG A 612 31.87 43.64 -7.72
C ARG A 612 30.85 42.99 -8.68
N LYS A 613 31.29 42.55 -9.87
CA LYS A 613 30.45 41.85 -10.87
C LYS A 613 30.17 40.39 -10.48
N ASP A 614 31.02 39.82 -9.65
CA ASP A 614 30.99 38.41 -9.28
C ASP A 614 30.01 38.17 -8.15
N ALA A 615 30.02 39.07 -7.16
CA ALA A 615 28.98 39.14 -6.14
C ALA A 615 27.58 39.31 -6.76
N THR A 616 27.41 40.19 -7.77
CA THR A 616 26.09 40.38 -8.41
C THR A 616 25.62 39.18 -9.23
N THR A 617 26.53 38.42 -9.87
CA THR A 617 26.15 37.22 -10.64
C THR A 617 25.90 36.01 -9.74
N ALA A 618 26.69 35.84 -8.67
CA ALA A 618 26.44 34.83 -7.64
C ALA A 618 25.12 35.09 -6.89
N VAL A 619 24.85 36.33 -6.48
CA VAL A 619 23.57 36.72 -5.85
C VAL A 619 22.41 36.60 -6.84
N GLY A 620 22.60 36.91 -8.13
CA GLY A 620 21.58 36.71 -9.17
C GLY A 620 21.19 35.24 -9.34
N LEU A 621 22.17 34.33 -9.42
CA LEU A 621 21.94 32.88 -9.50
C LEU A 621 21.34 32.32 -8.20
N ALA A 622 21.83 32.77 -7.03
CA ALA A 622 21.26 32.38 -5.74
C ALA A 622 19.82 32.87 -5.59
N ALA A 623 19.51 34.10 -5.99
CA ALA A 623 18.16 34.65 -5.98
C ALA A 623 17.24 33.90 -6.95
N ALA A 624 17.71 33.57 -8.16
CA ALA A 624 16.95 32.76 -9.11
C ALA A 624 16.65 31.36 -8.55
N LEU A 625 17.64 30.68 -7.96
CA LEU A 625 17.47 29.39 -7.28
C LEU A 625 16.53 29.50 -6.07
N ILE A 626 16.60 30.58 -5.28
CA ILE A 626 15.69 30.83 -4.15
C ILE A 626 14.28 31.13 -4.63
N ILE A 627 14.09 31.82 -5.76
CA ILE A 627 12.78 32.06 -6.38
C ILE A 627 12.19 30.76 -6.93
N ILE A 628 13.00 29.90 -7.56
CA ILE A 628 12.61 28.55 -7.99
C ILE A 628 12.25 27.68 -6.77
N TRP A 629 13.02 27.74 -5.68
CA TRP A 629 12.67 27.06 -4.43
C TRP A 629 11.40 27.62 -3.79
N ALA A 630 11.18 28.94 -3.80
CA ALA A 630 10.00 29.58 -3.26
C ALA A 630 8.74 29.31 -4.11
N SER A 631 8.86 29.10 -5.42
CA SER A 631 7.76 28.65 -6.27
C SER A 631 7.47 27.17 -6.06
N LEU A 632 8.49 26.30 -5.94
CA LEU A 632 8.33 24.89 -5.55
C LEU A 632 7.66 24.74 -4.16
N ILE A 633 7.97 25.61 -3.20
CA ILE A 633 7.29 25.70 -1.89
C ILE A 633 5.82 26.13 -2.02
N LYS A 634 5.45 26.84 -3.09
CA LYS A 634 4.07 27.25 -3.40
C LYS A 634 3.30 26.28 -4.29
N ILE A 635 3.90 25.20 -4.80
CA ILE A 635 3.16 24.15 -5.51
C ILE A 635 2.24 23.45 -4.51
N ARG A 636 0.94 23.68 -4.68
CA ARG A 636 -0.13 23.19 -3.79
C ARG A 636 -0.75 21.87 -4.28
N GLY A 637 -0.19 21.26 -5.33
CA GLY A 637 -0.59 19.96 -5.87
C GLY A 637 0.31 18.80 -5.42
N PRO A 638 0.00 17.57 -5.86
CA PRO A 638 0.85 16.40 -5.63
C PRO A 638 2.23 16.56 -6.28
N GLY A 639 3.22 15.81 -5.76
CA GLY A 639 4.57 15.82 -6.31
C GLY A 639 4.62 15.10 -7.67
N LEU A 640 5.56 15.50 -8.54
CA LEU A 640 5.68 15.09 -9.95
C LEU A 640 5.79 13.55 -10.22
N PHE A 641 5.80 12.72 -9.19
CA PHE A 641 6.03 11.27 -9.29
C PHE A 641 5.17 10.38 -8.38
N TYR A 642 4.31 10.91 -7.50
CA TYR A 642 3.42 10.05 -6.69
C TYR A 642 2.22 10.77 -6.07
N GLU A 643 1.09 10.06 -5.98
CA GLU A 643 -0.19 10.51 -5.42
C GLU A 643 -0.51 9.72 -4.13
N PRO A 644 -0.91 10.37 -3.01
CA PRO A 644 -1.16 9.69 -1.72
C PRO A 644 -2.29 8.64 -1.68
N GLN A 645 -2.44 7.97 -0.53
CA GLN A 645 -3.63 7.14 -0.25
C GLN A 645 -4.88 8.05 -0.26
N PRO A 646 -5.83 7.87 -1.21
CA PRO A 646 -6.79 8.93 -1.55
C PRO A 646 -7.74 9.34 -0.41
N SER A 647 -8.12 8.37 0.43
CA SER A 647 -9.06 8.60 1.53
C SER A 647 -8.54 9.55 2.60
N LEU A 648 -7.22 9.66 2.80
CA LEU A 648 -6.66 10.50 3.87
C LEU A 648 -6.58 11.99 3.47
N GLU A 649 -6.38 12.30 2.18
CA GLU A 649 -6.41 13.69 1.69
C GLU A 649 -7.83 14.24 1.59
N LEU A 650 -8.80 13.40 1.18
CA LEU A 650 -10.23 13.73 1.21
C LEU A 650 -10.72 14.17 2.61
N LEU A 651 -10.08 13.67 3.68
CA LEU A 651 -10.39 13.94 5.08
C LEU A 651 -9.60 15.11 5.71
N ALA A 652 -8.80 15.86 4.94
CA ALA A 652 -7.89 16.88 5.47
C ALA A 652 -8.52 18.28 5.74
N GLY A 653 -9.85 18.44 5.60
CA GLY A 653 -10.57 19.72 5.74
C GLY A 653 -11.19 20.00 7.12
N ASP A 654 -11.72 21.20 7.31
CA ASP A 654 -12.45 21.59 8.53
C ASP A 654 -13.75 20.77 8.73
N ASP A 655 -14.30 20.23 7.65
CA ASP A 655 -15.46 19.33 7.62
C ASP A 655 -15.12 17.86 7.91
N SER A 656 -13.84 17.53 8.12
CA SER A 656 -13.33 16.19 8.47
C SER A 656 -14.18 15.44 9.51
N ARG A 657 -14.68 16.12 10.55
CA ARG A 657 -15.58 15.52 11.56
C ARG A 657 -16.89 15.02 10.96
N PHE A 658 -17.52 15.79 10.06
CA PHE A 658 -18.75 15.38 9.37
C PHE A 658 -18.46 14.19 8.44
N LEU A 659 -17.35 14.25 7.69
CA LEU A 659 -16.96 13.20 6.75
C LEU A 659 -16.69 11.87 7.48
N HIS A 660 -15.89 11.88 8.54
CA HIS A 660 -15.66 10.72 9.40
C HIS A 660 -16.95 10.15 9.98
N GLN A 661 -17.89 11.02 10.43
CA GLN A 661 -19.18 10.55 10.94
C GLN A 661 -20.03 9.88 9.85
N ALA A 662 -20.05 10.43 8.63
CA ALA A 662 -20.80 9.88 7.51
C ALA A 662 -20.20 8.55 7.03
N MET A 663 -18.87 8.45 6.93
CA MET A 663 -18.16 7.22 6.55
C MET A 663 -18.28 6.10 7.60
N ASN A 664 -18.49 6.43 8.87
CA ASN A 664 -18.70 5.45 9.93
C ASN A 664 -20.12 4.86 9.97
N VAL A 665 -21.08 5.42 9.21
CA VAL A 665 -22.45 4.93 9.12
C VAL A 665 -22.72 4.46 7.70
N GLU A 666 -22.09 3.35 7.33
CA GLU A 666 -22.27 2.66 6.06
C GLU A 666 -23.60 1.88 6.01
N PHE A 667 -23.95 1.21 7.11
CA PHE A 667 -25.17 0.40 7.27
C PHE A 667 -26.11 1.00 8.35
N PRO A 668 -27.39 0.59 8.39
CA PRO A 668 -28.37 1.04 9.41
C PRO A 668 -27.92 0.86 10.86
N ALA A 669 -27.26 -0.26 11.14
CA ALA A 669 -26.63 -0.58 12.41
C ALA A 669 -25.25 -1.23 12.14
N PRO A 670 -24.32 -1.19 13.12
CA PRO A 670 -23.09 -1.99 13.07
C PRO A 670 -23.37 -3.47 12.80
N ILE A 671 -22.35 -4.21 12.37
CA ILE A 671 -22.46 -5.66 12.19
C ILE A 671 -22.49 -6.38 13.54
N ASP A 672 -23.49 -7.25 13.72
CA ASP A 672 -23.48 -8.31 14.72
C ASP A 672 -22.89 -9.59 14.11
N TYR A 673 -21.95 -10.19 14.82
CA TYR A 673 -21.23 -11.38 14.40
C TYR A 673 -21.95 -12.67 14.82
N GLU A 674 -22.85 -12.62 15.80
CA GLU A 674 -23.43 -13.83 16.41
C GLU A 674 -24.30 -14.66 15.44
N PRO A 675 -25.19 -14.08 14.61
CA PRO A 675 -25.99 -14.87 13.68
C PRO A 675 -25.13 -15.61 12.64
N ILE A 676 -24.02 -15.00 12.21
CA ILE A 676 -23.07 -15.60 11.26
C ILE A 676 -22.26 -16.70 11.95
N ARG A 677 -21.82 -16.47 13.19
CA ARG A 677 -21.11 -17.44 14.02
C ARG A 677 -21.94 -18.69 14.30
N GLU A 678 -23.25 -18.55 14.52
CA GLU A 678 -24.15 -19.69 14.67
C GLU A 678 -24.12 -20.61 13.42
N VAL A 679 -24.25 -20.04 12.21
CA VAL A 679 -24.20 -20.81 10.96
C VAL A 679 -22.80 -21.41 10.72
N CYS A 680 -21.74 -20.69 11.07
CA CYS A 680 -20.35 -21.16 10.99
C CYS A 680 -19.94 -22.19 12.08
N THR A 681 -20.83 -22.58 12.98
CA THR A 681 -20.53 -23.59 14.04
C THR A 681 -21.56 -24.73 14.09
N ARG A 682 -22.77 -24.52 13.55
CA ARG A 682 -23.85 -25.52 13.47
C ARG A 682 -23.45 -26.70 12.57
N HIS A 683 -23.24 -27.88 13.18
CA HIS A 683 -22.93 -29.11 12.44
C HIS A 683 -23.88 -29.34 11.24
N PRO A 684 -23.36 -29.68 10.05
CA PRO A 684 -22.01 -30.22 9.78
C PRO A 684 -20.92 -29.19 9.43
N SER A 685 -21.03 -27.90 9.79
CA SER A 685 -20.02 -26.86 9.49
C SER A 685 -18.71 -26.92 10.31
N ASN A 686 -18.21 -28.14 10.61
CA ASN A 686 -16.79 -28.30 10.95
C ASN A 686 -15.97 -28.07 9.67
N PHE A 687 -15.14 -27.02 9.66
CA PHE A 687 -14.27 -26.71 8.52
C PHE A 687 -13.27 -27.84 8.26
N ARG A 688 -13.20 -28.29 7.00
CA ARG A 688 -12.49 -29.50 6.58
C ARG A 688 -11.05 -29.17 6.19
N PRO A 689 -10.03 -29.70 6.90
CA PRO A 689 -8.65 -29.62 6.46
C PRO A 689 -8.49 -30.26 5.09
N GLY A 690 -7.93 -29.52 4.13
CA GLY A 690 -7.76 -29.99 2.75
C GLY A 690 -8.86 -29.60 1.76
N LEU A 691 -9.82 -28.72 2.10
CA LEU A 691 -10.77 -28.16 1.13
C LEU A 691 -10.64 -26.63 1.01
N VAL A 692 -10.43 -26.12 -0.21
CA VAL A 692 -10.32 -24.69 -0.50
C VAL A 692 -11.21 -24.27 -1.67
N PHE A 693 -11.94 -23.17 -1.50
CA PHE A 693 -12.80 -22.55 -2.51
C PHE A 693 -12.16 -21.25 -3.04
N THR A 694 -12.26 -21.03 -4.35
CA THR A 694 -11.96 -19.74 -5.00
C THR A 694 -13.21 -19.10 -5.58
N CYS A 695 -13.19 -17.77 -5.64
CA CYS A 695 -14.25 -16.92 -6.16
C CYS A 695 -13.63 -15.94 -7.18
N GLU A 696 -13.49 -16.38 -8.43
CA GLU A 696 -12.83 -15.65 -9.52
C GLU A 696 -13.87 -15.22 -10.58
N GLU A 697 -13.52 -14.32 -11.50
CA GLU A 697 -14.29 -13.94 -12.70
C GLU A 697 -15.70 -13.33 -12.46
N GLN A 698 -16.02 -12.97 -11.21
CA GLN A 698 -17.30 -12.40 -10.81
C GLN A 698 -17.51 -11.01 -11.43
N HIS A 699 -18.65 -10.79 -12.08
CA HIS A 699 -18.88 -9.61 -12.94
C HIS A 699 -20.30 -9.00 -12.83
N GLY A 700 -20.51 -7.92 -13.59
CA GLY A 700 -21.73 -7.12 -13.57
C GLY A 700 -21.62 -5.85 -12.72
N GLY A 701 -22.77 -5.23 -12.40
CA GLY A 701 -22.81 -4.04 -11.55
C GLY A 701 -22.66 -4.36 -10.05
N VAL A 702 -22.46 -3.33 -9.22
CA VAL A 702 -22.24 -3.45 -7.75
C VAL A 702 -23.18 -4.43 -7.05
N GLY A 703 -24.48 -4.39 -7.34
CA GLY A 703 -25.48 -5.27 -6.72
C GLY A 703 -25.31 -6.75 -7.08
N MET A 704 -24.71 -7.06 -8.23
CA MET A 704 -24.36 -8.44 -8.60
C MET A 704 -23.03 -8.84 -7.98
N VAL A 705 -21.93 -8.15 -8.28
CA VAL A 705 -20.58 -8.50 -7.79
C VAL A 705 -20.57 -8.68 -6.26
N ARG A 706 -21.24 -7.79 -5.52
CA ARG A 706 -21.39 -7.92 -4.05
C ARG A 706 -22.08 -9.23 -3.66
N ASN A 707 -23.22 -9.56 -4.26
CA ASN A 707 -23.99 -10.73 -3.87
C ASN A 707 -23.39 -12.05 -4.40
N GLN A 708 -22.71 -12.05 -5.55
CA GLN A 708 -21.97 -13.24 -6.01
C GLN A 708 -20.82 -13.60 -5.06
N ILE A 709 -20.07 -12.60 -4.59
CA ILE A 709 -19.04 -12.81 -3.57
C ILE A 709 -19.68 -13.38 -2.30
N LEU A 710 -20.78 -12.78 -1.79
CA LEU A 710 -21.48 -13.30 -0.61
C LEU A 710 -21.96 -14.74 -0.79
N LYS A 711 -22.49 -15.12 -1.97
CA LYS A 711 -22.85 -16.50 -2.28
C LYS A 711 -21.66 -17.45 -2.25
N CYS A 712 -20.53 -17.08 -2.85
CA CYS A 712 -19.33 -17.91 -2.81
C CYS A 712 -18.88 -18.17 -1.36
N ILE A 713 -18.94 -17.15 -0.49
CA ILE A 713 -18.71 -17.33 0.96
C ILE A 713 -19.80 -18.24 1.59
N ARG A 714 -21.07 -18.07 1.23
CA ARG A 714 -22.19 -18.88 1.76
C ARG A 714 -22.07 -20.36 1.38
N TYR A 715 -21.63 -20.66 0.16
CA TYR A 715 -21.34 -22.02 -0.32
C TYR A 715 -20.06 -22.58 0.30
N ALA A 716 -19.03 -21.78 0.53
CA ALA A 716 -17.84 -22.21 1.28
C ALA A 716 -18.18 -22.60 2.72
N ILE A 717 -19.04 -21.83 3.40
CA ILE A 717 -19.56 -22.17 4.74
C ILE A 717 -20.38 -23.48 4.71
N HIS A 718 -21.27 -23.67 3.72
CA HIS A 718 -21.98 -24.95 3.53
C HIS A 718 -21.01 -26.12 3.30
N GLY A 719 -20.03 -25.93 2.42
CA GLY A 719 -18.97 -26.89 2.08
C GLY A 719 -17.99 -27.17 3.23
N GLY A 720 -17.95 -26.32 4.26
CA GLY A 720 -16.91 -26.33 5.30
C GLY A 720 -15.51 -26.10 4.71
N ALA A 721 -15.38 -25.23 3.71
CA ALA A 721 -14.14 -24.94 3.00
C ALA A 721 -13.40 -23.73 3.58
N ALA A 722 -12.09 -23.69 3.39
CA ALA A 722 -11.34 -22.43 3.43
C ALA A 722 -11.61 -21.60 2.17
N VAL A 723 -11.33 -20.30 2.22
CA VAL A 723 -11.58 -19.38 1.09
C VAL A 723 -10.33 -18.59 0.73
N VAL A 724 -10.04 -18.49 -0.57
CA VAL A 724 -9.09 -17.49 -1.11
C VAL A 724 -9.82 -16.16 -1.27
N ILE A 725 -9.20 -15.04 -0.87
CA ILE A 725 -9.80 -13.70 -0.97
C ILE A 725 -10.28 -13.44 -2.43
N PRO A 726 -11.58 -13.19 -2.64
CA PRO A 726 -12.18 -13.08 -3.98
C PRO A 726 -11.57 -12.02 -4.89
N SER A 727 -11.61 -12.30 -6.19
CA SER A 727 -11.39 -11.34 -7.27
C SER A 727 -12.69 -11.04 -8.03
N MET A 728 -12.64 -10.12 -8.98
CA MET A 728 -13.75 -9.75 -9.85
C MET A 728 -13.23 -9.36 -11.24
N ALA A 729 -14.02 -9.57 -12.29
CA ALA A 729 -13.66 -9.11 -13.63
C ALA A 729 -13.93 -7.60 -13.79
N LYS A 730 -13.00 -6.88 -14.42
CA LYS A 730 -13.14 -5.44 -14.66
C LYS A 730 -13.92 -5.17 -15.96
N ARG A 731 -15.07 -4.49 -15.87
CA ARG A 731 -15.83 -3.99 -17.04
C ARG A 731 -14.93 -3.26 -18.06
N ASN A 732 -15.17 -3.48 -19.35
CA ASN A 732 -14.41 -2.86 -20.43
C ASN A 732 -14.63 -1.32 -20.46
N PRO A 733 -13.57 -0.49 -20.35
CA PRO A 733 -13.72 0.97 -20.33
C PRO A 733 -14.12 1.56 -21.69
N GLY A 734 -13.89 0.86 -22.80
CA GLY A 734 -14.29 1.30 -24.14
C GLY A 734 -15.71 0.89 -24.54
N ASN A 735 -16.31 -0.06 -23.82
CA ASN A 735 -17.67 -0.55 -24.08
C ASN A 735 -18.32 -1.00 -22.76
N ILE A 736 -19.15 -0.14 -22.14
CA ILE A 736 -19.78 -0.47 -20.86
C ILE A 736 -20.72 -1.68 -20.91
N SER A 737 -21.17 -2.12 -22.08
CA SER A 737 -21.95 -3.35 -22.25
C SER A 737 -21.12 -4.63 -22.14
N ASP A 738 -19.79 -4.53 -22.21
CA ASP A 738 -18.86 -5.65 -22.10
C ASP A 738 -18.35 -5.77 -20.65
N ILE A 739 -19.01 -6.65 -19.90
CA ILE A 739 -18.76 -6.92 -18.47
C ILE A 739 -17.91 -8.19 -18.24
N GLU A 740 -17.83 -9.08 -19.23
CA GLU A 740 -17.18 -10.40 -19.16
C GLU A 740 -15.75 -10.35 -19.69
N THR A 741 -14.89 -9.58 -19.04
CA THR A 741 -13.49 -9.47 -19.45
C THR A 741 -12.60 -10.44 -18.67
N SER A 742 -11.57 -10.98 -19.30
CA SER A 742 -10.50 -11.74 -18.63
C SER A 742 -9.54 -10.87 -17.82
N ASN A 743 -9.90 -9.63 -17.52
CA ASN A 743 -9.09 -8.66 -16.79
C ASN A 743 -9.49 -8.63 -15.31
N GLU A 744 -9.05 -9.66 -14.59
CA GLU A 744 -9.19 -9.81 -13.14
C GLU A 744 -8.62 -8.59 -12.38
N VAL A 745 -9.39 -8.10 -11.40
CA VAL A 745 -8.95 -7.12 -10.39
C VAL A 745 -9.27 -7.63 -8.98
N PRO A 746 -8.40 -7.34 -7.99
CA PRO A 746 -8.59 -7.84 -6.63
C PRO A 746 -9.71 -7.09 -5.89
N LEU A 747 -10.16 -7.66 -4.77
CA LEU A 747 -11.29 -7.18 -3.95
C LEU A 747 -11.33 -5.67 -3.70
N GLU A 748 -10.16 -5.05 -3.47
CA GLU A 748 -9.97 -3.60 -3.26
C GLU A 748 -10.39 -2.71 -4.45
N HIS A 749 -10.74 -3.28 -5.60
CA HIS A 749 -11.32 -2.53 -6.72
C HIS A 749 -12.66 -1.87 -6.36
N MET A 750 -13.46 -2.50 -5.49
CA MET A 750 -14.80 -2.02 -5.08
C MET A 750 -15.04 -2.06 -3.56
N PHE A 751 -14.39 -2.96 -2.82
CA PHE A 751 -14.66 -3.22 -1.40
C PHE A 751 -13.44 -2.93 -0.51
N ASP A 752 -13.63 -2.73 0.80
CA ASP A 752 -12.51 -2.63 1.75
C ASP A 752 -11.98 -4.04 2.08
N ARG A 753 -10.89 -4.43 1.41
CA ARG A 753 -10.20 -5.73 1.61
C ARG A 753 -9.84 -5.98 3.08
N LYS A 754 -9.51 -4.94 3.85
CA LYS A 754 -9.20 -5.10 5.27
C LYS A 754 -10.48 -5.34 6.06
N ALA A 755 -11.53 -4.54 5.84
CA ALA A 755 -12.81 -4.74 6.51
C ALA A 755 -13.37 -6.15 6.26
N PHE A 756 -13.27 -6.67 5.03
CA PHE A 756 -13.69 -8.03 4.69
C PHE A 756 -12.99 -9.09 5.55
N ILE A 757 -11.65 -9.06 5.66
CA ILE A 757 -10.88 -9.97 6.52
C ILE A 757 -11.25 -9.76 8.00
N ASP A 758 -11.22 -8.50 8.45
CA ASP A 758 -11.49 -8.12 9.85
C ASP A 758 -12.91 -8.50 10.31
N HIS A 759 -13.91 -8.50 9.42
CA HIS A 759 -15.28 -8.90 9.73
C HIS A 759 -15.45 -10.42 9.62
N LEU A 760 -14.98 -11.04 8.54
CA LEU A 760 -15.24 -12.46 8.29
C LEU A 760 -14.50 -13.37 9.27
N THR A 761 -13.28 -13.04 9.69
CA THR A 761 -12.56 -13.77 10.75
C THR A 761 -13.26 -13.66 12.11
N LYS A 762 -13.92 -12.53 12.42
CA LYS A 762 -14.70 -12.36 13.67
C LYS A 762 -16.06 -13.05 13.61
N ALA A 763 -16.68 -13.07 12.44
CA ALA A 763 -17.96 -13.71 12.17
C ALA A 763 -17.85 -15.25 12.12
N CYS A 764 -16.75 -15.76 11.58
CA CYS A 764 -16.63 -17.16 11.17
C CYS A 764 -15.22 -17.71 11.48
N PRO A 765 -14.80 -17.75 12.76
CA PRO A 765 -13.40 -17.98 13.15
C PRO A 765 -12.82 -19.36 12.77
N GLY A 766 -13.67 -20.34 12.44
CA GLY A 766 -13.22 -21.63 11.89
C GLY A 766 -12.82 -21.58 10.40
N MET A 767 -13.26 -20.54 9.66
CA MET A 767 -12.99 -20.41 8.23
C MET A 767 -11.67 -19.70 7.99
N ARG A 768 -10.68 -20.43 7.47
CA ARG A 768 -9.38 -19.87 7.12
C ARG A 768 -9.47 -19.08 5.80
N LEU A 769 -8.88 -17.89 5.80
CA LEU A 769 -8.81 -16.99 4.64
C LEU A 769 -7.37 -16.91 4.12
N TYR A 770 -7.19 -17.15 2.82
CA TYR A 770 -5.87 -17.15 2.16
C TYR A 770 -5.73 -16.00 1.17
N HIS A 771 -4.52 -15.47 1.01
CA HIS A 771 -4.27 -14.36 0.08
C HIS A 771 -4.19 -14.83 -1.39
N ARG A 772 -3.75 -16.07 -1.61
CA ARG A 772 -3.80 -16.80 -2.88
C ARG A 772 -4.05 -18.28 -2.62
N VAL A 773 -4.35 -19.03 -3.69
CA VAL A 773 -4.56 -20.48 -3.56
C VAL A 773 -3.27 -21.25 -3.28
N GLU A 774 -2.10 -20.75 -3.71
CA GLU A 774 -0.81 -21.39 -3.42
C GLU A 774 -0.36 -21.24 -1.96
N ASP A 775 -0.99 -20.33 -1.20
CA ASP A 775 -0.75 -20.20 0.25
C ASP A 775 -1.43 -21.33 1.05
N PHE A 776 -2.28 -22.17 0.40
CA PHE A 776 -3.02 -23.24 1.06
C PHE A 776 -2.11 -24.45 1.38
N PRO A 777 -2.20 -25.05 2.58
CA PRO A 777 -1.39 -26.20 2.95
C PRO A 777 -1.44 -27.34 1.92
N PHE A 778 -0.26 -27.85 1.56
CA PHE A 778 -0.06 -28.95 0.60
C PHE A 778 -0.64 -28.72 -0.81
N TYR A 779 -0.95 -27.49 -1.24
CA TYR A 779 -1.58 -27.21 -2.55
C TYR A 779 -0.83 -27.78 -3.77
N ASN A 780 0.51 -27.88 -3.70
CA ASN A 780 1.33 -28.52 -4.74
C ASN A 780 1.12 -30.05 -4.88
N GLN A 781 0.40 -30.67 -3.94
CA GLN A 781 0.04 -32.09 -3.90
C GLN A 781 -1.48 -32.29 -4.06
N ARG A 782 -2.20 -31.29 -4.62
CA ARG A 782 -3.66 -31.30 -4.78
C ARG A 782 -4.20 -32.52 -5.54
N ALA A 783 -5.41 -32.92 -5.18
CA ALA A 783 -6.12 -34.05 -5.79
C ALA A 783 -6.73 -33.69 -7.16
N GLY A 784 -5.88 -33.49 -8.16
CA GLY A 784 -6.27 -33.19 -9.54
C GLY A 784 -6.22 -31.69 -9.90
N GLU A 785 -6.87 -31.33 -11.01
CA GLU A 785 -7.04 -29.92 -11.40
C GLU A 785 -8.22 -29.26 -10.66
N PRO A 786 -8.29 -27.92 -10.58
CA PRO A 786 -9.40 -27.22 -9.94
C PRO A 786 -10.75 -27.65 -10.50
N LEU A 787 -11.68 -28.04 -9.62
CA LEU A 787 -13.01 -28.48 -10.01
C LEU A 787 -13.94 -27.26 -10.12
N SER A 788 -14.43 -26.97 -11.33
CA SER A 788 -15.55 -26.03 -11.50
C SER A 788 -16.80 -26.52 -10.79
N LEU A 789 -17.48 -25.63 -10.08
CA LEU A 789 -18.75 -25.86 -9.41
C LEU A 789 -19.67 -24.66 -9.60
N ARG A 790 -20.81 -24.88 -10.26
CA ARG A 790 -21.93 -23.94 -10.21
C ARG A 790 -22.80 -24.21 -8.98
N GLY A 791 -23.26 -23.16 -8.30
CA GLY A 791 -24.10 -23.28 -7.09
C GLY A 791 -25.44 -24.00 -7.32
N ASP A 792 -25.99 -23.90 -8.53
CA ASP A 792 -27.28 -24.48 -8.96
C ASP A 792 -27.22 -25.91 -9.50
N GLN A 793 -26.04 -26.46 -9.82
CA GLN A 793 -25.91 -27.68 -10.64
C GLN A 793 -26.55 -28.95 -10.06
N PHE A 794 -26.93 -28.96 -8.78
CA PHE A 794 -27.59 -30.09 -8.11
C PHE A 794 -29.13 -30.04 -8.22
N GLU A 795 -29.70 -28.90 -8.60
CA GLU A 795 -31.13 -28.66 -8.78
C GLU A 795 -31.34 -27.78 -10.05
N PRO A 796 -30.94 -28.19 -11.26
CA PRO A 796 -30.97 -27.33 -12.45
C PRO A 796 -32.39 -26.83 -12.79
N ASP A 797 -33.41 -27.68 -12.66
CA ASP A 797 -34.83 -27.32 -12.81
C ASP A 797 -35.41 -26.49 -11.63
N HIS A 798 -34.59 -25.71 -10.90
CA HIS A 798 -35.07 -24.93 -9.75
C HIS A 798 -36.01 -23.78 -10.19
N PRO A 799 -37.01 -23.43 -9.35
CA PRO A 799 -37.85 -22.26 -9.64
C PRO A 799 -37.02 -20.98 -9.57
N ARG A 800 -37.51 -19.91 -10.21
CA ARG A 800 -36.82 -18.60 -10.19
C ARG A 800 -36.63 -18.02 -8.78
N THR A 801 -37.38 -18.47 -7.78
CA THR A 801 -37.21 -18.11 -6.36
C THR A 801 -35.95 -18.69 -5.71
N GLY A 802 -35.20 -19.55 -6.42
CA GLY A 802 -33.98 -20.20 -5.96
C GLY A 802 -34.13 -21.71 -5.75
N LEU A 803 -33.07 -22.34 -5.23
CA LEU A 803 -33.01 -23.77 -4.90
C LEU A 803 -34.22 -24.23 -4.04
N GLN A 804 -34.78 -25.41 -4.30
CA GLN A 804 -35.85 -25.96 -3.47
C GLN A 804 -35.33 -26.62 -2.20
N GLN A 805 -34.09 -27.13 -2.20
CA GLN A 805 -33.54 -27.93 -1.11
C GLN A 805 -32.13 -27.49 -0.68
N PRO A 806 -31.86 -26.19 -0.45
CA PRO A 806 -30.53 -25.65 -0.09
C PRO A 806 -29.93 -26.30 1.17
N GLN A 807 -30.76 -26.72 2.13
CA GLN A 807 -30.33 -27.46 3.32
C GLN A 807 -29.76 -28.86 3.01
N LYS A 808 -29.98 -29.40 1.80
CA LYS A 808 -29.39 -30.64 1.30
C LYS A 808 -28.20 -30.40 0.38
N TRP A 809 -27.92 -29.16 -0.04
CA TRP A 809 -26.84 -28.81 -0.97
C TRP A 809 -25.50 -29.43 -0.57
N ARG A 810 -25.14 -29.37 0.73
CA ARG A 810 -23.91 -29.99 1.24
C ARG A 810 -23.87 -31.51 1.04
N ARG A 811 -25.00 -32.22 1.17
CA ARG A 811 -25.07 -33.66 0.88
C ARG A 811 -24.88 -33.93 -0.61
N PHE A 812 -25.46 -33.11 -1.49
CA PHE A 812 -25.28 -33.24 -2.94
C PHE A 812 -23.82 -32.94 -3.34
N PHE A 813 -23.20 -31.91 -2.76
CA PHE A 813 -21.78 -31.59 -2.94
C PHE A 813 -20.86 -32.73 -2.50
N ASP A 814 -21.08 -33.32 -1.33
CA ASP A 814 -20.25 -34.43 -0.85
C ASP A 814 -20.41 -35.69 -1.73
N THR A 815 -21.63 -36.02 -2.19
CA THR A 815 -21.85 -37.10 -3.17
C THR A 815 -21.27 -36.77 -4.56
N TRP A 816 -21.19 -35.50 -4.96
CA TRP A 816 -20.56 -35.10 -6.21
C TRP A 816 -19.04 -35.24 -6.16
N LEU A 817 -18.38 -34.96 -5.03
CA LEU A 817 -16.95 -35.24 -4.85
C LEU A 817 -16.64 -36.74 -4.97
N GLU A 818 -17.49 -37.61 -4.41
CA GLU A 818 -17.41 -39.06 -4.60
C GLU A 818 -17.51 -39.44 -6.09
N GLN A 819 -18.41 -38.80 -6.86
CA GLN A 819 -18.55 -39.01 -8.30
C GLN A 819 -17.34 -38.51 -9.11
N GLN A 820 -16.71 -37.41 -8.71
CA GLN A 820 -15.44 -36.94 -9.30
C GLN A 820 -14.24 -37.83 -8.93
N GLN A 821 -14.43 -38.86 -8.09
CA GLN A 821 -13.37 -39.74 -7.55
C GLN A 821 -12.35 -38.99 -6.67
N VAL A 822 -12.75 -37.87 -6.08
CA VAL A 822 -11.87 -36.97 -5.31
C VAL A 822 -12.19 -37.04 -3.81
N MET A 823 -11.20 -37.46 -3.02
CA MET A 823 -11.29 -37.55 -1.55
C MET A 823 -10.58 -36.37 -0.89
N ILE A 824 -11.30 -35.62 -0.05
CA ILE A 824 -10.71 -34.51 0.73
C ILE A 824 -9.69 -35.06 1.73
N SER A 825 -8.46 -34.53 1.67
CA SER A 825 -7.37 -34.87 2.58
C SER A 825 -6.50 -33.67 2.85
N SER A 826 -6.06 -33.48 4.10
CA SER A 826 -5.11 -32.41 4.45
C SER A 826 -3.77 -32.50 3.71
N LYS A 827 -3.36 -33.71 3.28
CA LYS A 827 -2.12 -33.94 2.52
C LYS A 827 -2.30 -33.87 1.00
N ALA A 828 -3.53 -33.98 0.51
CA ALA A 828 -3.88 -33.95 -0.91
C ALA A 828 -5.13 -33.08 -1.08
N PRO A 829 -4.98 -31.75 -1.06
CA PRO A 829 -6.11 -30.85 -0.95
C PRO A 829 -6.95 -30.78 -2.23
N VAL A 830 -8.22 -30.44 -2.04
CA VAL A 830 -9.23 -30.29 -3.10
C VAL A 830 -9.50 -28.81 -3.31
N HIS A 831 -9.34 -28.35 -4.55
CA HIS A 831 -9.64 -26.99 -4.95
C HIS A 831 -10.91 -26.98 -5.79
N VAL A 832 -11.92 -26.23 -5.33
CA VAL A 832 -13.16 -25.98 -6.04
C VAL A 832 -13.23 -24.52 -6.46
N LYS A 833 -13.46 -24.25 -7.74
CA LYS A 833 -13.71 -22.91 -8.27
C LYS A 833 -15.22 -22.70 -8.35
N ILE A 834 -15.73 -21.73 -7.61
CA ILE A 834 -17.15 -21.37 -7.67
C ILE A 834 -17.39 -20.51 -8.91
N GLU A 835 -18.13 -21.06 -9.86
CA GLU A 835 -18.54 -20.35 -11.07
C GLU A 835 -19.71 -19.41 -10.79
N GLN A 836 -19.82 -18.34 -11.59
CA GLN A 836 -20.88 -17.37 -11.43
C GLN A 836 -22.25 -17.97 -11.79
N THR A 837 -23.22 -17.82 -10.88
CA THR A 837 -24.59 -18.34 -11.00
C THR A 837 -25.60 -17.23 -10.72
N TYR A 838 -26.76 -17.22 -11.39
CA TYR A 838 -27.68 -16.07 -11.34
C TYR A 838 -28.74 -16.22 -10.23
N ILE A 839 -28.46 -15.59 -9.08
CA ILE A 839 -29.41 -15.34 -7.99
C ILE A 839 -30.18 -16.61 -7.54
N GLU A 840 -29.49 -17.75 -7.51
CA GLU A 840 -30.04 -19.08 -7.26
C GLU A 840 -30.15 -19.46 -5.77
N TYR A 841 -29.31 -18.92 -4.88
CA TYR A 841 -29.41 -19.21 -3.45
C TYR A 841 -30.58 -18.45 -2.78
N PRO A 842 -31.58 -19.16 -2.19
CA PRO A 842 -32.73 -18.52 -1.54
C PRO A 842 -32.37 -18.05 -0.11
N VAL A 843 -32.39 -16.75 0.13
CA VAL A 843 -31.92 -16.16 1.40
C VAL A 843 -32.89 -16.42 2.56
N HIS A 844 -34.21 -16.53 2.31
CA HIS A 844 -35.23 -16.88 3.31
C HIS A 844 -35.06 -18.27 3.96
N HIS A 845 -34.18 -19.12 3.43
CA HIS A 845 -33.79 -20.37 4.10
C HIS A 845 -32.76 -20.16 5.23
N ASP A 846 -32.06 -19.03 5.26
CA ASP A 846 -31.27 -18.58 6.41
C ASP A 846 -32.17 -17.83 7.42
N SER A 847 -31.69 -17.65 8.66
CA SER A 847 -32.47 -16.88 9.65
C SER A 847 -32.50 -15.39 9.29
N THR A 848 -33.56 -14.66 9.65
CA THR A 848 -33.61 -13.20 9.39
C THR A 848 -32.47 -12.42 10.06
N ALA A 849 -31.98 -12.91 11.21
CA ALA A 849 -30.79 -12.37 11.86
C ALA A 849 -29.52 -12.60 11.01
N PHE A 850 -29.36 -13.78 10.40
CA PHE A 850 -28.27 -14.02 9.45
C PHE A 850 -28.43 -13.18 8.18
N ALA A 851 -29.64 -13.08 7.62
CA ALA A 851 -29.90 -12.36 6.38
C ALA A 851 -29.54 -10.86 6.47
N ALA A 852 -29.91 -10.19 7.57
CA ALA A 852 -29.58 -8.78 7.82
C ALA A 852 -28.06 -8.55 7.97
N GLU A 853 -27.38 -9.42 8.72
CA GLU A 853 -25.99 -9.24 9.14
C GLU A 853 -24.96 -9.74 8.11
N PHE A 854 -25.19 -10.88 7.45
CA PHE A 854 -24.22 -11.50 6.55
C PHE A 854 -23.81 -10.57 5.40
N GLY A 855 -24.73 -9.77 4.88
CA GLY A 855 -24.44 -8.77 3.85
C GLY A 855 -23.50 -7.63 4.30
N LYS A 856 -23.26 -7.44 5.60
CA LYS A 856 -22.40 -6.37 6.14
C LYS A 856 -20.91 -6.73 6.14
N ILE A 857 -20.52 -7.99 5.86
CA ILE A 857 -19.09 -8.39 5.80
C ILE A 857 -18.33 -7.73 4.62
N LEU A 858 -19.05 -7.24 3.60
CA LEU A 858 -18.49 -6.50 2.47
C LEU A 858 -18.78 -4.99 2.61
N SER A 859 -17.93 -4.29 3.35
CA SER A 859 -17.83 -2.82 3.29
C SER A 859 -17.29 -2.35 1.94
N PHE A 860 -17.74 -1.17 1.50
CA PHE A 860 -17.26 -0.51 0.29
C PHE A 860 -15.92 0.19 0.51
N ARG A 861 -15.17 0.41 -0.57
CA ARG A 861 -13.85 1.05 -0.54
C ARG A 861 -13.87 2.47 0.06
N ARG A 862 -12.83 2.79 0.84
CA ARG A 862 -12.79 3.99 1.71
C ARG A 862 -12.79 5.34 0.97
N ASP A 863 -12.30 5.39 -0.27
CA ASP A 863 -12.28 6.64 -1.04
C ASP A 863 -13.63 6.94 -1.71
N THR A 864 -14.41 5.94 -2.14
CA THR A 864 -15.81 6.18 -2.56
C THR A 864 -16.71 6.49 -1.37
N GLN A 865 -16.47 5.90 -0.19
CA GLN A 865 -17.08 6.34 1.07
C GLN A 865 -16.79 7.82 1.37
N ALA A 866 -15.54 8.27 1.19
CA ALA A 866 -15.15 9.66 1.43
C ALA A 866 -15.74 10.64 0.39
N LEU A 867 -15.79 10.26 -0.89
CA LEU A 867 -16.47 11.06 -1.93
C LEU A 867 -17.98 11.15 -1.68
N ALA A 868 -18.65 10.05 -1.30
CA ALA A 868 -20.06 10.08 -0.92
C ALA A 868 -20.30 10.94 0.34
N ALA A 869 -19.41 10.87 1.33
CA ALA A 869 -19.47 11.77 2.49
C ALA A 869 -19.33 13.25 2.10
N ARG A 870 -18.49 13.59 1.12
CA ARG A 870 -18.38 14.95 0.58
C ARG A 870 -19.64 15.37 -0.19
N VAL A 871 -20.17 14.52 -1.07
CA VAL A 871 -21.44 14.80 -1.78
C VAL A 871 -22.57 15.08 -0.79
N LEU A 872 -22.66 14.28 0.29
CA LEU A 872 -23.63 14.47 1.37
C LEU A 872 -23.41 15.79 2.15
N TYR A 873 -22.15 16.20 2.34
CA TYR A 873 -21.80 17.48 2.94
C TYR A 873 -22.18 18.68 2.04
N GLN A 874 -21.97 18.56 0.74
CA GLN A 874 -22.31 19.62 -0.22
C GLN A 874 -23.83 19.76 -0.39
N LEU A 875 -24.59 18.65 -0.43
CA LEU A 875 -26.05 18.68 -0.32
C LEU A 875 -26.51 19.45 0.93
N LYS A 876 -25.88 19.21 2.07
CA LYS A 876 -26.18 19.91 3.32
C LYS A 876 -25.89 21.40 3.24
N GLN A 877 -24.71 21.80 2.73
CA GLN A 877 -24.30 23.21 2.71
C GLN A 877 -25.04 24.01 1.64
N GLN A 878 -25.07 23.54 0.39
CA GLN A 878 -25.62 24.28 -0.75
C GLN A 878 -27.13 24.48 -0.65
N PHE A 879 -27.85 23.51 -0.09
CA PHE A 879 -29.32 23.54 0.01
C PHE A 879 -29.83 23.66 1.46
N SER A 880 -28.95 23.87 2.44
CA SER A 880 -29.28 24.03 3.87
C SER A 880 -30.11 22.87 4.47
N LEU A 881 -29.86 21.64 4.02
CA LEU A 881 -30.69 20.47 4.35
C LEU A 881 -30.46 19.92 5.78
N PRO A 882 -31.47 19.33 6.43
CA PRO A 882 -31.41 18.82 7.81
C PRO A 882 -30.62 17.50 7.98
N ILE A 883 -29.50 17.34 7.26
CA ILE A 883 -28.72 16.11 7.20
C ILE A 883 -27.87 15.91 8.47
N ASP A 884 -28.02 14.76 9.13
CA ASP A 884 -27.16 14.30 10.23
C ASP A 884 -26.27 13.16 9.71
N PRO A 885 -24.93 13.33 9.67
CA PRO A 885 -24.04 12.31 9.12
C PRO A 885 -24.08 10.98 9.91
N ARG A 886 -24.58 11.01 11.15
CA ARG A 886 -24.69 9.83 12.03
C ARG A 886 -25.95 9.00 11.76
N LYS A 887 -26.85 9.44 10.87
CA LYS A 887 -28.04 8.69 10.48
C LYS A 887 -27.79 7.88 9.21
N ALA A 888 -28.44 6.73 9.12
CA ALA A 888 -28.54 5.96 7.88
C ALA A 888 -29.50 6.66 6.90
N ILE A 889 -30.73 6.95 7.32
CA ILE A 889 -31.74 7.68 6.54
C ILE A 889 -31.91 9.09 7.12
N ASN A 890 -31.92 10.12 6.25
CA ASN A 890 -32.15 11.51 6.65
C ASN A 890 -33.59 11.92 6.25
N PRO A 891 -34.53 12.12 7.19
CA PRO A 891 -35.86 12.65 6.85
C PRO A 891 -35.77 14.10 6.35
N ASP A 892 -36.75 14.51 5.56
CA ASP A 892 -36.98 15.90 5.08
C ASP A 892 -35.77 16.59 4.41
N ALA A 893 -34.89 15.80 3.78
CA ALA A 893 -33.65 16.26 3.17
C ALA A 893 -33.69 16.22 1.64
N PHE A 894 -33.69 15.03 1.02
CA PHE A 894 -33.64 14.89 -0.44
C PHE A 894 -34.25 13.57 -0.94
N TYR A 895 -34.75 13.59 -2.17
CA TYR A 895 -35.25 12.43 -2.89
C TYR A 895 -34.12 11.78 -3.68
N GLY A 896 -34.03 10.44 -3.65
CA GLY A 896 -33.08 9.65 -4.42
C GLY A 896 -33.73 8.99 -5.64
N ALA A 897 -33.45 9.49 -6.84
CA ALA A 897 -33.92 8.92 -8.10
C ALA A 897 -32.83 8.06 -8.75
N HIS A 898 -33.05 6.76 -8.93
CA HIS A 898 -32.18 5.90 -9.74
C HIS A 898 -32.77 5.72 -11.15
N LEU A 899 -32.09 6.24 -12.16
CA LEU A 899 -32.48 6.17 -13.57
C LEU A 899 -31.59 5.17 -14.31
N ARG A 900 -32.16 4.04 -14.72
CA ARG A 900 -31.47 2.98 -15.47
C ARG A 900 -31.93 3.02 -16.92
N LEU A 901 -31.24 3.83 -17.72
CA LEU A 901 -31.54 4.11 -19.15
C LEU A 901 -30.24 4.20 -19.98
N GLU A 902 -29.14 3.67 -19.45
CA GLU A 902 -27.87 3.56 -20.15
C GLU A 902 -27.92 2.46 -21.22
N ARG A 903 -26.99 2.52 -22.17
CA ARG A 903 -26.96 1.63 -23.34
C ARG A 903 -26.86 0.14 -22.99
N ASP A 904 -26.20 -0.22 -21.89
CA ASP A 904 -26.12 -1.60 -21.43
C ASP A 904 -27.46 -2.11 -20.88
N ALA A 905 -28.20 -1.29 -20.13
CA ALA A 905 -29.54 -1.62 -19.64
C ALA A 905 -30.58 -1.72 -20.76
N VAL A 906 -30.65 -0.71 -21.62
CA VAL A 906 -31.66 -0.65 -22.71
C VAL A 906 -31.44 -1.79 -23.73
N TRP A 907 -30.22 -2.31 -23.84
CA TRP A 907 -29.90 -3.50 -24.63
C TRP A 907 -30.28 -4.82 -23.94
N ALA A 908 -30.14 -4.92 -22.62
CA ALA A 908 -30.47 -6.12 -21.85
C ALA A 908 -31.99 -6.27 -21.60
N TRP A 909 -32.69 -5.16 -21.35
CA TRP A 909 -34.12 -5.10 -21.06
C TRP A 909 -34.82 -4.26 -22.13
N ASP A 910 -35.14 -4.89 -23.26
CA ASP A 910 -35.68 -4.23 -24.46
C ASP A 910 -36.97 -3.39 -24.21
N PRO A 911 -37.07 -2.14 -24.70
CA PRO A 911 -38.22 -1.25 -24.42
C PRO A 911 -39.58 -1.63 -25.04
N GLU A 912 -39.65 -2.58 -25.99
CA GLU A 912 -40.95 -3.09 -26.45
C GLU A 912 -41.59 -3.94 -25.36
N HIS A 913 -40.78 -4.75 -24.66
CA HIS A 913 -41.20 -5.73 -23.67
C HIS A 913 -41.12 -5.20 -22.23
N TRP A 914 -40.12 -4.38 -21.91
CA TRP A 914 -39.84 -3.88 -20.56
C TRP A 914 -40.32 -2.44 -20.42
N ARG A 915 -41.49 -2.24 -19.78
CA ARG A 915 -42.15 -0.92 -19.66
C ARG A 915 -41.20 0.19 -19.24
N PHE A 916 -40.49 0.00 -18.13
CA PHE A 916 -39.65 1.05 -17.54
C PHE A 916 -38.26 1.16 -18.15
N SER A 917 -37.95 0.42 -19.22
CA SER A 917 -36.83 0.75 -20.12
C SER A 917 -37.17 1.89 -21.09
N ARG A 918 -38.46 2.27 -21.19
CA ARG A 918 -38.88 3.49 -21.90
C ARG A 918 -38.72 4.71 -21.01
N MET A 919 -37.94 5.68 -21.48
CA MET A 919 -37.64 6.94 -20.79
C MET A 919 -38.89 7.65 -20.26
N GLN A 920 -39.94 7.79 -21.08
CA GLN A 920 -41.20 8.45 -20.70
C GLN A 920 -41.93 7.75 -19.53
N ASP A 921 -42.01 6.42 -19.53
CA ASP A 921 -42.64 5.64 -18.45
C ASP A 921 -41.85 5.77 -17.15
N GLN A 922 -40.51 5.73 -17.23
CA GLN A 922 -39.61 5.85 -16.07
C GLN A 922 -39.65 7.28 -15.47
N PHE A 923 -39.68 8.31 -16.32
CA PHE A 923 -39.73 9.73 -15.91
C PHE A 923 -41.08 10.10 -15.26
N GLU A 924 -42.20 9.62 -15.81
CA GLU A 924 -43.53 9.86 -15.25
C GLU A 924 -43.65 9.26 -13.83
N GLN A 925 -43.21 8.01 -13.62
CA GLN A 925 -43.27 7.38 -12.29
C GLN A 925 -42.40 8.11 -11.26
N GLN A 926 -41.20 8.55 -11.63
CA GLN A 926 -40.37 9.37 -10.73
C GLN A 926 -41.06 10.71 -10.41
N PHE A 927 -41.64 11.40 -11.40
CA PHE A 927 -42.39 12.65 -11.20
C PHE A 927 -43.54 12.47 -10.19
N GLN A 928 -44.39 11.46 -10.37
CA GLN A 928 -45.51 11.17 -9.47
C GLN A 928 -45.05 10.93 -8.02
N ASN A 929 -43.95 10.19 -7.83
CA ASN A 929 -43.43 9.89 -6.50
C ASN A 929 -42.68 11.08 -5.84
N ILE A 930 -42.06 11.98 -6.64
CA ILE A 930 -41.53 13.26 -6.16
C ILE A 930 -42.68 14.16 -5.69
N MET A 931 -43.78 14.27 -6.45
CA MET A 931 -44.95 15.05 -6.03
C MET A 931 -45.63 14.48 -4.78
N ARG A 932 -45.69 13.15 -4.64
CA ARG A 932 -46.17 12.45 -3.43
C ARG A 932 -45.32 12.74 -2.20
N THR A 933 -44.00 12.78 -2.35
CA THR A 933 -43.06 12.96 -1.22
C THR A 933 -42.82 14.43 -0.86
N ASN A 934 -43.19 15.38 -1.71
CA ASN A 934 -43.08 16.83 -1.48
C ASN A 934 -41.63 17.33 -1.21
N LEU A 935 -40.62 16.52 -1.57
CA LEU A 935 -39.20 16.84 -1.45
C LEU A 935 -38.75 17.75 -2.59
N ARG A 936 -37.97 18.79 -2.29
CA ARG A 936 -37.54 19.80 -3.27
C ARG A 936 -36.21 19.51 -3.96
N ILE A 937 -35.32 18.74 -3.31
CA ILE A 937 -34.01 18.39 -3.88
C ILE A 937 -34.06 16.93 -4.35
N VAL A 938 -33.75 16.70 -5.62
CA VAL A 938 -33.76 15.40 -6.28
C VAL A 938 -32.33 15.05 -6.65
N TYR A 939 -31.71 14.16 -5.90
CA TYR A 939 -30.42 13.58 -6.27
C TYR A 939 -30.65 12.45 -7.27
N VAL A 940 -29.99 12.51 -8.43
CA VAL A 940 -30.13 11.50 -9.49
C VAL A 940 -28.87 10.63 -9.59
N ALA A 941 -29.06 9.32 -9.49
CA ALA A 941 -28.08 8.33 -9.90
C ALA A 941 -28.38 7.89 -11.34
N SER A 942 -27.43 8.15 -12.24
CA SER A 942 -27.40 7.59 -13.60
C SER A 942 -25.97 7.60 -14.13
N GLY A 943 -25.62 6.59 -14.94
CA GLY A 943 -24.38 6.54 -15.70
C GLY A 943 -24.38 7.38 -16.98
N ASN A 944 -25.47 8.11 -17.29
CA ASN A 944 -25.60 8.92 -18.50
C ASN A 944 -26.14 10.33 -18.19
N GLN A 945 -25.27 11.34 -18.19
CA GLN A 945 -25.65 12.73 -17.90
C GLN A 945 -26.76 13.26 -18.81
N THR A 946 -26.77 12.89 -20.10
CA THR A 946 -27.82 13.34 -21.04
C THR A 946 -29.21 12.85 -20.64
N VAL A 947 -29.32 11.70 -19.96
CA VAL A 947 -30.60 11.23 -19.39
C VAL A 947 -31.01 12.10 -18.20
N VAL A 948 -30.05 12.53 -17.36
CA VAL A 948 -30.31 13.45 -16.24
C VAL A 948 -30.78 14.81 -16.75
N ASP A 949 -30.11 15.36 -17.76
CA ASP A 949 -30.44 16.66 -18.35
C ASP A 949 -31.85 16.65 -18.98
N LEU A 950 -32.23 15.54 -19.62
CA LEU A 950 -33.58 15.33 -20.16
C LEU A 950 -34.62 15.13 -19.05
N PHE A 951 -34.26 14.45 -17.96
CA PHE A 951 -35.14 14.26 -16.79
C PHE A 951 -35.43 15.58 -16.08
N ALA A 952 -34.43 16.45 -15.91
CA ALA A 952 -34.60 17.79 -15.35
C ALA A 952 -35.58 18.63 -16.19
N GLN A 953 -35.34 18.71 -17.52
CA GLN A 953 -36.25 19.40 -18.46
C GLN A 953 -37.67 18.83 -18.44
N TYR A 954 -37.81 17.51 -18.25
CA TYR A 954 -39.11 16.84 -18.12
C TYR A 954 -39.83 17.26 -16.84
N LEU A 955 -39.15 17.25 -15.68
CA LEU A 955 -39.71 17.68 -14.41
C LEU A 955 -40.13 19.16 -14.45
N ASP A 956 -39.27 20.06 -14.92
CA ASP A 956 -39.56 21.49 -15.05
C ASP A 956 -40.84 21.72 -15.87
N LYS A 957 -40.95 21.02 -17.01
CA LYS A 957 -42.14 21.09 -17.88
C LYS A 957 -43.38 20.56 -17.16
N ARG A 958 -43.31 19.38 -16.51
CA ARG A 958 -44.46 18.78 -15.82
C ARG A 958 -44.95 19.62 -14.64
N ILE A 959 -44.04 20.16 -13.84
CA ILE A 959 -44.37 21.07 -12.73
C ILE A 959 -45.01 22.35 -13.27
N ALA A 960 -44.52 22.90 -14.38
CA ALA A 960 -45.11 24.06 -15.04
C ALA A 960 -46.43 23.77 -15.81
N GLU A 961 -46.78 22.50 -16.02
CA GLU A 961 -48.10 22.06 -16.50
C GLU A 961 -49.08 21.95 -15.32
N GLU A 962 -48.73 21.21 -14.27
CA GLU A 962 -49.58 20.98 -13.09
C GLU A 962 -49.90 22.27 -12.33
N SER A 963 -48.93 23.20 -12.24
CA SER A 963 -49.11 24.53 -11.61
C SER A 963 -50.18 25.41 -12.28
N LYS A 964 -50.72 25.01 -13.45
CA LYS A 964 -51.81 25.71 -14.16
C LYS A 964 -53.19 25.10 -13.90
N VAL A 965 -53.29 23.98 -13.16
CA VAL A 965 -54.49 23.14 -13.08
C VAL A 965 -55.21 23.24 -11.72
N ALA A 966 -54.58 23.81 -10.69
CA ALA A 966 -55.15 23.91 -9.34
C ALA A 966 -56.41 24.82 -9.26
N PRO A 967 -57.63 24.29 -8.98
CA PRO A 967 -58.87 25.07 -9.02
C PRO A 967 -59.11 25.97 -7.79
N ASP A 968 -58.35 25.77 -6.70
CA ASP A 968 -58.58 26.37 -5.38
C ASP A 968 -57.63 27.55 -5.06
N GLY A 969 -56.74 27.93 -5.99
CA GLY A 969 -55.86 29.11 -5.85
C GLY A 969 -54.83 29.05 -4.70
N SER A 970 -54.66 27.89 -4.05
CA SER A 970 -54.03 27.72 -2.74
C SER A 970 -52.70 26.95 -2.75
N LEU A 971 -51.96 26.98 -3.86
CA LEU A 971 -50.64 26.32 -4.01
C LEU A 971 -49.54 27.31 -4.39
N ALA A 972 -48.50 27.38 -3.55
CA ALA A 972 -47.27 28.10 -3.88
C ALA A 972 -46.48 27.37 -4.97
N PRO A 973 -45.74 28.07 -5.85
CA PRO A 973 -44.95 27.44 -6.91
C PRO A 973 -43.90 26.50 -6.32
N ARG A 974 -44.06 25.20 -6.57
CA ARG A 974 -43.08 24.17 -6.20
C ARG A 974 -41.87 24.27 -7.11
N ASN A 975 -40.76 24.80 -6.60
CA ASN A 975 -39.46 24.66 -7.26
C ASN A 975 -38.82 23.35 -6.81
N VAL A 976 -38.39 22.53 -7.77
CA VAL A 976 -37.67 21.25 -7.57
C VAL A 976 -36.32 21.36 -8.27
N THR A 977 -35.24 20.98 -7.61
CA THR A 977 -33.89 21.08 -8.14
C THR A 977 -33.27 19.69 -8.29
N VAL A 978 -32.91 19.34 -9.52
CA VAL A 978 -32.17 18.12 -9.86
C VAL A 978 -30.67 18.37 -9.65
N VAL A 979 -29.99 17.41 -9.02
CA VAL A 979 -28.53 17.43 -8.78
C VAL A 979 -27.92 16.02 -8.86
N THR A 980 -26.61 15.96 -9.11
CA THR A 980 -25.80 14.74 -9.14
C THR A 980 -24.48 14.94 -8.39
N LYS A 981 -23.72 13.85 -8.16
CA LYS A 981 -22.30 13.91 -7.73
C LYS A 981 -21.45 14.88 -8.57
N TYR A 982 -21.77 15.05 -9.85
CA TYR A 982 -21.01 15.90 -10.77
C TYR A 982 -21.23 17.40 -10.47
N ASP A 983 -22.44 17.79 -10.10
CA ASP A 983 -22.78 19.19 -9.77
C ASP A 983 -22.29 19.60 -8.38
N LEU A 984 -22.16 18.62 -7.48
CA LEU A 984 -21.88 18.82 -6.05
C LEU A 984 -20.37 18.76 -5.72
N LEU A 985 -19.59 17.99 -6.48
CA LEU A 985 -18.13 17.92 -6.31
C LEU A 985 -17.41 18.95 -7.18
N THR A 986 -16.39 19.60 -6.62
CA THR A 986 -15.64 20.67 -7.30
C THR A 986 -14.13 20.55 -7.02
N GLY A 987 -13.33 21.01 -7.98
CA GLY A 987 -11.85 20.95 -7.91
C GLY A 987 -11.35 19.52 -7.69
N HIS A 988 -10.38 19.36 -6.79
CA HIS A 988 -9.70 18.09 -6.52
C HIS A 988 -10.64 16.88 -6.33
N ASP A 989 -11.77 17.05 -5.64
CA ASP A 989 -12.69 15.93 -5.38
C ASP A 989 -13.53 15.57 -6.62
N ARG A 990 -13.69 16.51 -7.57
CA ARG A 990 -14.25 16.26 -8.90
C ARG A 990 -13.23 15.57 -9.80
N ASP A 991 -12.00 16.09 -9.85
CA ASP A 991 -10.88 15.48 -10.59
C ASP A 991 -10.68 14.02 -10.16
N ARG A 992 -10.78 13.76 -8.85
CA ARG A 992 -10.66 12.42 -8.25
C ARG A 992 -11.84 11.50 -8.57
N LEU A 993 -13.05 12.02 -8.73
CA LEU A 993 -14.20 11.24 -9.23
C LEU A 993 -14.00 10.85 -10.70
N GLU A 994 -13.55 11.77 -11.54
CA GLU A 994 -13.34 11.52 -12.98
C GLU A 994 -12.20 10.52 -13.25
N ALA A 995 -11.21 10.46 -12.36
CA ALA A 995 -10.15 9.44 -12.39
C ALA A 995 -10.63 8.01 -12.04
N MET A 996 -11.86 7.83 -11.54
CA MET A 996 -12.42 6.51 -11.23
C MET A 996 -13.12 5.87 -12.43
N GLY A 997 -13.14 4.53 -12.48
CA GLY A 997 -13.88 3.78 -13.51
C GLY A 997 -15.40 3.85 -13.33
N PHE A 998 -16.18 3.53 -14.37
CA PHE A 998 -17.64 3.62 -14.41
C PHE A 998 -18.34 3.05 -13.15
N ASP A 999 -18.09 1.78 -12.82
CA ASP A 999 -18.69 1.12 -11.65
C ASP A 999 -18.25 1.74 -10.31
N GLN A 1000 -17.02 2.28 -10.25
CA GLN A 1000 -16.50 2.98 -9.07
C GLN A 1000 -17.15 4.36 -8.89
N GLN A 1001 -17.43 5.08 -9.97
CA GLN A 1001 -18.24 6.29 -9.94
C GLN A 1001 -19.71 5.96 -9.57
N GLY A 1002 -20.19 4.76 -9.91
CA GLY A 1002 -21.49 4.24 -9.47
C GLY A 1002 -21.57 3.90 -7.97
N LEU A 1003 -20.45 3.51 -7.33
CA LEU A 1003 -20.39 3.29 -5.87
C LEU A 1003 -20.68 4.57 -5.08
N VAL A 1004 -20.29 5.74 -5.58
CA VAL A 1004 -20.58 7.03 -4.92
C VAL A 1004 -22.09 7.29 -4.89
N ASP A 1005 -22.79 7.04 -6.00
CA ASP A 1005 -24.25 7.14 -6.06
C ASP A 1005 -24.94 6.11 -5.17
N PHE A 1006 -24.46 4.86 -5.20
CA PHE A 1006 -24.99 3.75 -4.41
C PHE A 1006 -24.96 4.07 -2.91
N LEU A 1007 -23.85 4.66 -2.44
CA LEU A 1007 -23.68 5.09 -1.05
C LEU A 1007 -24.56 6.30 -0.69
N ILE A 1008 -24.80 7.23 -1.61
CA ILE A 1008 -25.73 8.35 -1.41
C ILE A 1008 -27.19 7.89 -1.34
N MET A 1009 -27.59 6.89 -2.11
CA MET A 1009 -28.98 6.42 -2.14
C MET A 1009 -29.45 5.79 -0.82
N PHE A 1010 -28.55 5.21 -0.01
CA PHE A 1010 -28.89 4.85 1.37
C PHE A 1010 -29.28 6.06 2.23
N LYS A 1011 -28.70 7.25 1.98
CA LYS A 1011 -28.86 8.46 2.79
C LYS A 1011 -30.11 9.29 2.50
N ALA A 1012 -30.77 9.06 1.36
CA ALA A 1012 -31.94 9.80 0.89
C ALA A 1012 -33.14 9.68 1.85
N SER A 1013 -34.04 10.67 1.84
CA SER A 1013 -35.28 10.64 2.61
C SER A 1013 -36.26 9.62 2.04
N ALA A 1014 -36.52 9.71 0.74
CA ALA A 1014 -37.26 8.73 -0.05
C ALA A 1014 -36.42 8.29 -1.26
N PHE A 1015 -36.57 7.04 -1.69
CA PHE A 1015 -35.78 6.43 -2.77
C PHE A 1015 -36.68 5.71 -3.79
N MET A 1016 -36.36 5.80 -5.08
CA MET A 1016 -37.04 5.02 -6.12
C MET A 1016 -36.12 4.58 -7.26
N GLY A 1017 -36.29 3.33 -7.72
CA GLY A 1017 -35.67 2.78 -8.92
C GLY A 1017 -36.44 1.60 -9.52
N VAL A 1018 -35.96 1.06 -10.66
CA VAL A 1018 -36.65 0.03 -11.46
C VAL A 1018 -36.42 -1.41 -10.98
N ALA A 1019 -37.42 -2.28 -11.14
CA ALA A 1019 -37.37 -3.66 -10.64
C ALA A 1019 -36.39 -4.58 -11.39
N HIS A 1020 -36.02 -4.25 -12.63
CA HIS A 1020 -35.09 -5.04 -13.44
C HIS A 1020 -33.60 -4.78 -13.12
N SER A 1021 -33.28 -4.12 -12.00
CA SER A 1021 -31.90 -3.75 -11.66
C SER A 1021 -31.54 -4.09 -10.22
N SER A 1022 -30.44 -4.84 -10.02
CA SER A 1022 -29.96 -5.21 -8.68
C SER A 1022 -29.51 -4.03 -7.81
N PHE A 1023 -29.20 -2.86 -8.41
CA PHE A 1023 -28.81 -1.65 -7.70
C PHE A 1023 -29.95 -1.15 -6.77
N PRO A 1024 -31.14 -0.77 -7.27
CA PRO A 1024 -32.23 -0.29 -6.42
C PRO A 1024 -32.75 -1.34 -5.45
N TRP A 1025 -32.74 -2.63 -5.79
CA TRP A 1025 -33.07 -3.68 -4.83
C TRP A 1025 -32.09 -3.73 -3.66
N THR A 1026 -30.77 -3.77 -3.92
CA THR A 1026 -29.77 -3.81 -2.84
C THR A 1026 -29.83 -2.55 -1.96
N VAL A 1027 -30.22 -1.40 -2.53
CA VAL A 1027 -30.50 -0.16 -1.77
C VAL A 1027 -31.77 -0.30 -0.92
N ALA A 1028 -32.89 -0.67 -1.53
CA ALA A 1028 -34.20 -0.70 -0.88
C ALA A 1028 -34.28 -1.76 0.23
N LEU A 1029 -33.83 -2.99 -0.02
CA LEU A 1029 -33.83 -4.07 0.97
C LEU A 1029 -33.03 -3.68 2.24
N ARG A 1030 -31.91 -2.97 2.07
CA ARG A 1030 -31.08 -2.47 3.18
C ARG A 1030 -31.64 -1.20 3.85
N ARG A 1031 -32.49 -0.42 3.18
CA ARG A 1031 -33.28 0.66 3.81
C ARG A 1031 -34.45 0.11 4.61
N HIS A 1032 -35.03 -1.01 4.16
CA HIS A 1032 -36.15 -1.69 4.81
C HIS A 1032 -35.81 -2.25 6.21
N GLU A 1033 -34.52 -2.48 6.52
CA GLU A 1033 -34.06 -2.80 7.89
C GLU A 1033 -34.42 -1.73 8.95
N LEU A 1034 -34.89 -0.56 8.54
CA LEU A 1034 -35.38 0.53 9.39
C LEU A 1034 -36.90 0.75 9.30
N SER A 1035 -37.61 0.02 8.43
CA SER A 1035 -39.06 0.18 8.23
C SER A 1035 -39.86 -0.23 9.47
N GLN A 1036 -41.02 0.40 9.67
CA GLN A 1036 -42.01 -0.04 10.64
C GLN A 1036 -42.68 -1.38 10.26
N TYR A 1037 -42.54 -1.83 9.01
CA TYR A 1037 -43.08 -3.10 8.52
C TYR A 1037 -42.06 -4.24 8.72
N PRO A 1038 -42.39 -5.30 9.49
CA PRO A 1038 -41.49 -6.44 9.71
C PRO A 1038 -41.58 -7.51 8.60
N GLU A 1039 -42.54 -7.37 7.70
CA GLU A 1039 -42.75 -8.19 6.50
C GLU A 1039 -42.79 -7.28 5.27
N TYR A 1040 -42.53 -7.87 4.10
CA TYR A 1040 -42.45 -7.19 2.80
C TYR A 1040 -43.61 -6.22 2.54
N ALA A 1041 -43.30 -4.91 2.53
CA ALA A 1041 -44.28 -3.84 2.51
C ALA A 1041 -44.72 -3.44 1.10
N ASN A 1042 -46.04 -3.35 0.93
CA ASN A 1042 -46.74 -3.20 -0.34
C ASN A 1042 -47.73 -2.01 -0.28
N LEU A 1043 -47.24 -0.79 -0.04
CA LEU A 1043 -48.06 0.43 0.11
C LEU A 1043 -48.59 1.01 -1.23
N GLY A 1044 -49.15 0.14 -2.08
CA GLY A 1044 -49.74 0.49 -3.38
C GLY A 1044 -49.18 -0.29 -4.58
N SER A 1045 -48.15 -1.10 -4.38
CA SER A 1045 -47.56 -2.01 -5.37
C SER A 1045 -47.60 -3.47 -4.86
N ASP A 1046 -47.51 -4.43 -5.78
CA ASP A 1046 -47.26 -5.85 -5.52
C ASP A 1046 -45.76 -6.22 -5.59
N ILE A 1047 -44.91 -5.26 -6.01
CA ILE A 1047 -43.47 -5.19 -5.72
C ILE A 1047 -43.28 -4.34 -4.45
N LEU A 1048 -42.04 -4.01 -4.07
CA LEU A 1048 -41.72 -3.36 -2.80
C LEU A 1048 -42.08 -1.86 -2.79
N GLN A 1049 -42.85 -1.45 -1.80
CA GLN A 1049 -43.16 -0.05 -1.51
C GLN A 1049 -43.37 0.17 -0.01
N ASP A 1050 -42.37 0.77 0.64
CA ASP A 1050 -42.38 1.14 2.06
C ASP A 1050 -42.34 2.67 2.26
N GLU A 1051 -42.18 3.15 3.50
CA GLU A 1051 -42.13 4.58 3.82
C GLU A 1051 -40.86 5.30 3.32
N TYR A 1052 -39.80 4.55 3.00
CA TYR A 1052 -38.48 5.04 2.60
C TYR A 1052 -38.14 4.73 1.13
N SER A 1053 -38.74 3.72 0.53
CA SER A 1053 -38.25 3.07 -0.69
C SER A 1053 -39.42 2.62 -1.57
N THR A 1054 -39.25 2.72 -2.89
CA THR A 1054 -40.26 2.26 -3.86
C THR A 1054 -39.56 1.64 -5.07
N ILE A 1055 -39.83 0.36 -5.32
CA ILE A 1055 -39.51 -0.27 -6.59
C ILE A 1055 -40.63 0.08 -7.58
N MET A 1056 -40.25 0.58 -8.76
CA MET A 1056 -41.16 1.23 -9.70
C MET A 1056 -42.16 0.27 -10.35
N GLY A 1057 -43.44 0.65 -10.36
CA GLY A 1057 -44.51 -0.09 -11.03
C GLY A 1057 -45.04 -1.30 -10.25
N THR A 1058 -45.72 -2.20 -10.96
CA THR A 1058 -46.32 -3.45 -10.49
C THR A 1058 -45.73 -4.65 -11.22
N ARG A 1059 -45.88 -5.89 -10.73
CA ARG A 1059 -45.36 -7.09 -11.43
C ARG A 1059 -45.95 -7.23 -12.84
N ALA A 1060 -47.19 -6.78 -13.04
CA ALA A 1060 -47.86 -6.75 -14.34
C ALA A 1060 -47.24 -5.76 -15.36
N ASP A 1061 -46.42 -4.81 -14.91
CA ASP A 1061 -45.66 -3.90 -15.80
C ASP A 1061 -44.36 -4.52 -16.35
N TYR A 1062 -43.97 -5.70 -15.86
CA TYR A 1062 -42.73 -6.40 -16.24
C TYR A 1062 -43.06 -7.78 -16.85
N PRO A 1063 -42.31 -8.26 -17.87
CA PRO A 1063 -42.44 -9.63 -18.36
C PRO A 1063 -42.18 -10.68 -17.27
N TYR A 1064 -41.33 -10.33 -16.31
CA TYR A 1064 -41.13 -10.98 -15.03
C TYR A 1064 -40.35 -10.03 -14.11
N VAL A 1065 -40.41 -10.25 -12.81
CA VAL A 1065 -39.47 -9.65 -11.84
C VAL A 1065 -38.38 -10.68 -11.55
N ASP A 1066 -37.12 -10.27 -11.62
CA ASP A 1066 -35.98 -11.09 -11.22
C ASP A 1066 -35.99 -11.33 -9.70
N PRO A 1067 -35.43 -12.44 -9.20
CA PRO A 1067 -35.48 -12.84 -7.79
C PRO A 1067 -34.57 -12.01 -6.85
N PHE A 1068 -34.32 -10.74 -7.19
CA PHE A 1068 -33.61 -9.78 -6.35
C PHE A 1068 -34.26 -9.64 -4.96
N GLU A 1069 -35.57 -9.87 -4.84
CA GLU A 1069 -36.31 -9.90 -3.58
C GLU A 1069 -35.96 -11.07 -2.66
N PHE A 1070 -35.45 -12.19 -3.19
CA PHE A 1070 -35.22 -13.45 -2.44
C PHE A 1070 -33.76 -13.94 -2.44
N GLY A 1071 -32.92 -13.46 -3.35
CA GLY A 1071 -31.54 -13.95 -3.56
C GLY A 1071 -30.43 -12.92 -3.33
N LEU A 1072 -30.71 -11.81 -2.63
CA LEU A 1072 -29.73 -10.79 -2.24
C LEU A 1072 -29.68 -10.64 -0.71
N TRP A 1073 -28.53 -10.23 -0.17
CA TRP A 1073 -28.39 -9.89 1.25
C TRP A 1073 -28.34 -8.35 1.47
N PRO A 1074 -29.25 -7.76 2.27
CA PRO A 1074 -30.26 -8.43 3.09
C PRO A 1074 -31.50 -8.78 2.27
N GLU A 1075 -32.30 -9.70 2.82
CA GLU A 1075 -33.59 -10.14 2.26
C GLU A 1075 -34.72 -9.75 3.22
N ILE A 1076 -35.94 -9.59 2.70
CA ILE A 1076 -37.16 -9.35 3.48
C ILE A 1076 -38.09 -10.54 3.27
N ARG A 1077 -38.69 -11.08 4.32
CA ARG A 1077 -39.67 -12.18 4.15
C ARG A 1077 -40.93 -11.68 3.45
N PRO A 1078 -41.35 -12.32 2.33
CA PRO A 1078 -42.63 -12.03 1.70
C PRO A 1078 -43.80 -12.50 2.57
N THR A 1079 -44.94 -11.84 2.45
CA THR A 1079 -46.18 -12.30 3.10
C THR A 1079 -46.60 -13.66 2.52
N PRO A 1080 -47.22 -14.57 3.31
CA PRO A 1080 -47.64 -15.89 2.81
C PRO A 1080 -48.59 -15.84 1.59
N ASN A 1081 -49.39 -14.78 1.47
CA ASN A 1081 -50.29 -14.58 0.33
C ASN A 1081 -49.55 -14.27 -0.98
N ALA A 1082 -48.40 -13.56 -0.92
CA ALA A 1082 -47.59 -13.28 -2.11
C ALA A 1082 -47.02 -14.58 -2.70
N ILE A 1083 -46.57 -15.51 -1.85
CA ILE A 1083 -46.08 -16.83 -2.27
C ILE A 1083 -47.20 -17.63 -2.97
N ALA A 1084 -48.42 -17.62 -2.42
CA ALA A 1084 -49.56 -18.35 -2.96
C ALA A 1084 -50.03 -17.83 -4.34
N GLN A 1085 -49.98 -16.52 -4.59
CA GLN A 1085 -50.31 -15.94 -5.89
C GLN A 1085 -49.33 -16.38 -6.98
N TRP A 1086 -48.03 -16.47 -6.67
CA TRP A 1086 -47.00 -16.92 -7.59
C TRP A 1086 -47.21 -18.35 -8.10
N THR A 1087 -47.62 -19.29 -7.23
CA THR A 1087 -47.85 -20.69 -7.62
C THR A 1087 -48.96 -20.88 -8.66
N HIS A 1088 -49.89 -19.93 -8.80
CA HIS A 1088 -50.92 -19.97 -9.84
C HIS A 1088 -50.44 -19.41 -11.18
N GLY A 1089 -49.73 -18.27 -11.19
CA GLY A 1089 -49.33 -17.60 -12.43
C GLY A 1089 -48.41 -18.43 -13.34
N VAL A 1090 -47.56 -19.28 -12.76
CA VAL A 1090 -46.66 -20.18 -13.52
C VAL A 1090 -47.43 -21.21 -14.35
N VAL A 1091 -48.60 -21.67 -13.89
CA VAL A 1091 -49.38 -22.74 -14.55
C VAL A 1091 -50.01 -22.26 -15.87
N ASP A 1092 -50.41 -20.99 -15.95
CA ASP A 1092 -51.06 -20.44 -17.14
C ASP A 1092 -50.05 -20.00 -18.21
N TYR A 1093 -48.85 -19.53 -17.82
CA TYR A 1093 -47.79 -19.17 -18.79
C TYR A 1093 -47.37 -20.38 -19.64
N VAL A 1094 -47.14 -21.54 -19.01
CA VAL A 1094 -46.69 -22.79 -19.67
C VAL A 1094 -47.70 -23.30 -20.71
N ARG A 1095 -48.98 -22.90 -20.62
CA ARG A 1095 -50.04 -23.29 -21.57
C ARG A 1095 -50.11 -22.41 -22.83
N SER A 1096 -49.34 -21.32 -22.90
CA SER A 1096 -49.60 -20.23 -23.86
C SER A 1096 -48.65 -20.15 -25.07
N VAL A 1097 -47.53 -20.87 -25.07
CA VAL A 1097 -46.44 -20.69 -26.05
C VAL A 1097 -46.44 -21.79 -27.14
N PRO A 1098 -46.70 -21.46 -28.43
CA PRO A 1098 -46.66 -22.43 -29.52
C PRO A 1098 -45.23 -22.58 -30.10
N ALA A 1099 -44.78 -23.82 -30.29
CA ALA A 1099 -43.45 -24.13 -30.81
C ALA A 1099 -43.27 -23.77 -32.31
N ARG A 1100 -42.06 -23.36 -32.69
CA ARG A 1100 -41.61 -23.17 -34.09
C ARG A 1100 -40.15 -23.67 -34.27
N PRO A 1101 -39.74 -24.07 -35.49
CA PRO A 1101 -38.48 -24.76 -35.72
C PRO A 1101 -37.26 -23.83 -35.79
N ALA A 1102 -36.07 -24.42 -35.65
CA ALA A 1102 -34.78 -23.74 -35.65
C ALA A 1102 -34.26 -23.40 -37.06
N ASP A 1103 -33.36 -22.43 -37.14
CA ASP A 1103 -32.53 -22.09 -38.30
C ASP A 1103 -31.09 -21.79 -37.84
N GLU A 1104 -30.09 -22.15 -38.63
CA GLU A 1104 -28.67 -22.18 -38.22
C GLU A 1104 -27.87 -21.01 -38.81
N ARG A 1105 -27.60 -19.97 -38.00
CA ARG A 1105 -26.35 -19.16 -37.98
C ARG A 1105 -26.43 -17.93 -37.06
N ALA A 1106 -25.96 -18.08 -35.82
CA ALA A 1106 -25.48 -16.97 -35.00
C ALA A 1106 -24.36 -17.48 -34.08
N PRO A 1107 -23.26 -16.73 -33.87
CA PRO A 1107 -22.28 -17.06 -32.82
C PRO A 1107 -22.95 -16.91 -31.44
N ALA A 1108 -22.60 -17.79 -30.51
CA ALA A 1108 -23.32 -17.97 -29.26
C ALA A 1108 -23.45 -16.67 -28.44
N ARG A 1109 -24.66 -16.42 -27.94
CA ARG A 1109 -25.00 -15.40 -26.94
C ARG A 1109 -25.49 -16.09 -25.67
N TYR A 1110 -25.49 -15.36 -24.56
CA TYR A 1110 -26.20 -15.76 -23.35
C TYR A 1110 -27.71 -15.91 -23.59
N ILE A 1111 -28.13 -17.16 -23.80
CA ILE A 1111 -29.49 -17.64 -23.57
C ILE A 1111 -29.36 -19.00 -22.88
N ALA A 1112 -29.08 -18.98 -21.57
CA ALA A 1112 -29.20 -20.15 -20.71
C ALA A 1112 -30.63 -20.18 -20.14
N VAL A 1113 -31.56 -20.73 -20.93
CA VAL A 1113 -32.84 -21.25 -20.42
C VAL A 1113 -32.75 -22.78 -20.48
N GLN A 1114 -31.94 -23.33 -19.57
CA GLN A 1114 -31.83 -24.72 -19.17
C GLN A 1114 -30.89 -24.82 -17.96
#